data_AF-A0A6F8YBP1-F1
#
_entry.id   AF-A0A6F8YBP1-F1
#
_cell.length_a   1.000
_cell.length_b   1.000
_cell.length_c   1.000
_cell.angle_alpha   90.00
_cell.angle_beta   90.00
_cell.angle_gamma   90.00
#
_symmetry.space_group_name_H-M   'P 1'
#
loop_
_entity.id
_entity.type
_entity.pdbx_description
1 polymer ?
#
loop_
_entity_poly.entity_id
_entity_poly.type
_entity_poly.pdbx_seq_one_letter_code
_entity_poly.pdbx_strand_id
1 'polypeptide(L)'
;MMMRRIALAALAAGLTLTALPGAAVAHPKHKPEFDLQAHRGGLGLRVESTLASFGNALQLGVTTLELDVQITEDGQAVVTHDRRVSGTKCVDTAPATPGDPEFPYVGRYVNTLTLAQVRTLDCGSRTLADKPGQLAVPGARMPLLSEVFALVKRYRADDVKLNVETKVEAGAPSETAPREQFVRVTAREVRKAGLLRQVTIQSFDWGALMRMRRVEPRLPLVALTNIDFLQTGQPGASPWLGGIDIDDFGGDPIKAIKSFGATTFSPVHGTPQGGSVVDPGYKPYVTKEMVRHAHRNGIKVVPWTIDDLPTMGKLIDDGVDGIITDYPDRLRGLLARRGYKLPRGYASPFDIQGHRGARAVRPENTLPAFEYALANPAISTLELDTGVTQDGQLVVIHDRTVNGSHCEDTAPAWPGDPEFPYVGKRVHDLTLRQIKTIDCGSRTLAEFPSQVAVPGARIPTLDEVFALVKSSGRRDVRMNIETKISPTVADTAPYDRFTRLLVSAVRKAGFVDRVTIQSFDWRTILLSRELDRRIETVALVWQYGPAECATVADECSLRAAYGDPSVKSPWTGGLDWWKYRDLGKLVRAAGAGTVSSNWQAHDPAQVAAQHPDWYLRTDPTYFHGPAVPVLQERYDLKVVPYTVNDPAVMQRVIDLGVDGIISDDPDALVAVAIRNGLR
;
A
#
# COMPACT_ATOMS: atom_id res chain seq x y z
N MET A 1 -45.79 -62.47 -22.26
CA MET A 1 -46.55 -62.62 -23.54
C MET A 1 -46.79 -61.21 -24.09
N MET A 2 -46.75 -61.02 -25.42
CA MET A 2 -47.16 -59.78 -26.14
C MET A 2 -48.60 -59.34 -25.75
N MET A 3 -49.13 -58.13 -25.95
CA MET A 3 -48.73 -56.86 -26.61
C MET A 3 -49.59 -55.71 -25.97
N ARG A 4 -49.59 -54.40 -26.32
CA ARG A 4 -49.01 -53.57 -27.41
C ARG A 4 -48.65 -52.16 -26.85
N ARG A 5 -48.60 -51.11 -27.68
CA ARG A 5 -48.48 -49.66 -27.32
C ARG A 5 -49.72 -48.90 -27.81
N ILE A 6 -50.05 -47.75 -27.19
CA ILE A 6 -50.63 -46.54 -27.82
C ILE A 6 -50.07 -45.32 -27.04
N ALA A 7 -49.79 -44.22 -27.75
CA ALA A 7 -49.39 -42.94 -27.15
C ALA A 7 -50.55 -41.93 -27.22
N LEU A 8 -50.67 -41.05 -26.24
CA LEU A 8 -51.53 -39.86 -26.31
C LEU A 8 -50.69 -38.59 -26.21
N ALA A 9 -50.86 -37.69 -27.17
CA ALA A 9 -50.48 -36.29 -27.04
C ALA A 9 -51.65 -35.51 -26.41
N ALA A 10 -51.36 -34.63 -25.46
CA ALA A 10 -52.36 -33.78 -24.81
C ALA A 10 -52.16 -32.32 -25.21
N LEU A 11 -53.20 -31.69 -25.77
CA LEU A 11 -53.28 -30.24 -25.91
C LEU A 11 -53.48 -29.62 -24.51
N ALA A 12 -52.73 -28.56 -24.20
CA ALA A 12 -53.01 -27.68 -23.08
C ALA A 12 -53.54 -26.34 -23.60
N ALA A 13 -54.75 -25.95 -23.20
CA ALA A 13 -55.35 -24.67 -23.56
C ALA A 13 -54.75 -23.54 -22.71
N GLY A 14 -54.31 -22.45 -23.33
CA GLY A 14 -53.78 -21.28 -22.64
C GLY A 14 -54.89 -20.34 -22.17
N LEU A 15 -54.94 -20.02 -20.87
CA LEU A 15 -55.67 -18.86 -20.35
C LEU A 15 -54.80 -17.61 -20.51
N THR A 16 -55.29 -16.61 -21.23
CA THR A 16 -54.68 -15.27 -21.28
C THR A 16 -55.20 -14.39 -20.15
N LEU A 17 -54.42 -14.22 -19.07
CA LEU A 17 -54.64 -13.12 -18.12
C LEU A 17 -54.09 -11.82 -18.71
N THR A 18 -54.96 -10.82 -18.86
CA THR A 18 -54.57 -9.45 -19.22
C THR A 18 -54.00 -8.73 -17.99
N ALA A 19 -52.68 -8.59 -17.93
CA ALA A 19 -52.03 -7.77 -16.92
C ALA A 19 -52.13 -6.27 -17.27
N LEU A 20 -52.64 -5.46 -16.34
CA LEU A 20 -52.56 -4.00 -16.45
C LEU A 20 -51.10 -3.54 -16.28
N PRO A 21 -50.60 -2.59 -17.08
CA PRO A 21 -49.24 -2.10 -16.96
C PRO A 21 -49.10 -1.25 -15.68
N GLY A 22 -48.46 -1.82 -14.66
CA GLY A 22 -48.02 -1.05 -13.50
C GLY A 22 -47.03 0.03 -13.92
N ALA A 23 -47.16 1.23 -13.36
CA ALA A 23 -46.26 2.34 -13.66
C ALA A 23 -44.81 1.95 -13.34
N ALA A 24 -43.97 1.85 -14.36
CA ALA A 24 -42.56 1.54 -14.19
C ALA A 24 -41.88 2.67 -13.40
N VAL A 25 -41.42 2.37 -12.19
CA VAL A 25 -40.57 3.27 -11.42
C VAL A 25 -39.27 3.42 -12.20
N ALA A 26 -39.12 4.57 -12.86
CA ALA A 26 -37.93 4.87 -13.63
C ALA A 26 -36.73 5.00 -12.67
N HIS A 27 -35.88 3.96 -12.61
CA HIS A 27 -34.58 4.09 -11.98
C HIS A 27 -33.83 5.26 -12.65
N PRO A 28 -33.28 6.21 -11.88
CA PRO A 28 -32.59 7.35 -12.45
C PRO A 28 -31.41 6.84 -13.28
N LYS A 29 -31.38 7.17 -14.58
CA LYS A 29 -30.21 6.89 -15.42
C LYS A 29 -29.01 7.58 -14.78
N HIS A 30 -28.04 6.79 -14.31
CA HIS A 30 -26.81 7.34 -13.76
C HIS A 30 -26.16 8.28 -14.78
N LYS A 31 -25.68 9.43 -14.29
CA LYS A 31 -24.91 10.37 -15.11
C LYS A 31 -23.66 9.67 -15.68
N PRO A 32 -23.17 10.08 -16.86
CA PRO A 32 -21.93 9.54 -17.41
C PRO A 32 -20.77 9.68 -16.42
N GLU A 33 -19.78 8.79 -16.55
CA GLU A 33 -18.57 8.82 -15.72
C GLU A 33 -17.80 10.13 -15.97
N PHE A 34 -17.34 10.75 -14.88
CA PHE A 34 -16.65 12.03 -14.88
C PHE A 34 -15.19 11.82 -14.49
N ASP A 35 -14.26 12.40 -15.25
CA ASP A 35 -12.83 12.19 -15.04
C ASP A 35 -12.30 13.09 -13.92
N LEU A 36 -12.36 12.56 -12.69
CA LEU A 36 -11.78 13.16 -11.51
C LEU A 36 -10.26 12.86 -11.49
N GLN A 37 -9.45 13.86 -11.83
CA GLN A 37 -7.99 13.74 -11.81
C GLN A 37 -7.38 14.41 -10.57
N ALA A 38 -6.54 13.67 -9.85
CA ALA A 38 -5.78 14.20 -8.71
C ALA A 38 -4.46 14.81 -9.19
N HIS A 39 -4.40 16.14 -9.26
CA HIS A 39 -3.22 16.90 -9.69
C HIS A 39 -2.03 16.59 -8.77
N ARG A 40 -0.96 16.04 -9.35
CA ARG A 40 0.25 15.55 -8.63
C ARG A 40 -0.05 14.60 -7.46
N GLY A 41 -1.12 13.80 -7.58
CA GLY A 41 -1.62 12.92 -6.52
C GLY A 41 -2.50 13.59 -5.46
N GLY A 42 -2.94 14.83 -5.69
CA GLY A 42 -3.74 15.62 -4.75
C GLY A 42 -2.88 16.53 -3.88
N LEU A 43 -2.14 17.43 -4.54
CA LEU A 43 -1.22 18.41 -3.93
C LEU A 43 -1.81 19.14 -2.72
N GLY A 44 -3.11 19.44 -2.69
CA GLY A 44 -3.78 20.15 -1.60
C GLY A 44 -3.95 19.32 -0.32
N LEU A 45 -3.76 18.00 -0.39
CA LEU A 45 -3.99 17.06 0.71
C LEU A 45 -2.67 16.50 1.26
N ARG A 46 -1.68 16.26 0.41
CA ARG A 46 -0.37 15.70 0.75
C ARG A 46 0.68 16.24 -0.23
N VAL A 47 1.93 16.38 0.19
CA VAL A 47 2.99 16.98 -0.65
C VAL A 47 3.10 16.31 -2.03
N GLU A 48 3.14 17.14 -3.08
CA GLU A 48 3.01 16.76 -4.49
C GLU A 48 4.00 15.69 -4.96
N SER A 49 3.59 14.91 -5.97
CA SER A 49 4.47 14.05 -6.75
C SER A 49 5.20 12.97 -5.93
N THR A 50 4.77 12.71 -4.70
CA THR A 50 5.28 11.65 -3.83
C THR A 50 4.47 10.36 -4.03
N LEU A 51 5.08 9.18 -3.82
CA LEU A 51 4.31 7.91 -3.74
C LEU A 51 3.18 8.01 -2.71
N ALA A 52 3.45 8.72 -1.60
CA ALA A 52 2.50 9.04 -0.56
C ALA A 52 1.25 9.80 -1.06
N SER A 53 1.37 10.80 -1.95
CA SER A 53 0.22 11.51 -2.52
C SER A 53 -0.57 10.59 -3.46
N PHE A 54 0.10 9.86 -4.36
CA PHE A 54 -0.56 8.91 -5.27
C PHE A 54 -1.29 7.79 -4.51
N GLY A 55 -0.70 7.24 -3.45
CA GLY A 55 -1.34 6.25 -2.57
C GLY A 55 -2.59 6.80 -1.86
N ASN A 56 -2.55 8.04 -1.40
CA ASN A 56 -3.70 8.74 -0.84
C ASN A 56 -4.83 8.93 -1.89
N ALA A 57 -4.49 9.32 -3.12
CA ALA A 57 -5.48 9.44 -4.20
C ALA A 57 -6.10 8.07 -4.60
N LEU A 58 -5.31 6.99 -4.63
CA LEU A 58 -5.82 5.63 -4.84
C LEU A 58 -6.81 5.22 -3.74
N GLN A 59 -6.49 5.47 -2.47
CA GLN A 59 -7.37 5.15 -1.33
C GLN A 59 -8.66 6.00 -1.34
N LEU A 60 -8.55 7.30 -1.61
CA LEU A 60 -9.69 8.20 -1.77
C LEU A 60 -10.64 7.77 -2.91
N GLY A 61 -10.08 7.16 -3.95
CA GLY A 61 -10.79 6.77 -5.16
C GLY A 61 -10.87 7.93 -6.13
N VAL A 62 -9.98 7.91 -7.12
CA VAL A 62 -9.94 8.86 -8.23
C VAL A 62 -10.04 8.12 -9.56
N THR A 63 -10.44 8.83 -10.63
CA THR A 63 -10.47 8.24 -11.97
C THR A 63 -9.05 8.18 -12.54
N THR A 64 -8.29 9.24 -12.30
CA THR A 64 -6.97 9.47 -12.89
C THR A 64 -5.98 10.02 -11.87
N LEU A 65 -4.77 9.47 -11.84
CA LEU A 65 -3.61 10.08 -11.21
C LEU A 65 -2.96 11.01 -12.24
N GLU A 66 -2.92 12.30 -11.96
CA GLU A 66 -2.21 13.27 -12.79
C GLU A 66 -0.80 13.45 -12.20
N LEU A 67 0.23 13.51 -13.06
CA LEU A 67 1.62 13.63 -12.64
C LEU A 67 2.55 14.23 -13.70
N ASP A 68 3.54 14.97 -13.23
CA ASP A 68 4.60 15.59 -14.02
C ASP A 68 5.86 14.69 -14.11
N VAL A 69 6.49 14.62 -15.28
CA VAL A 69 7.78 13.94 -15.47
C VAL A 69 8.85 14.92 -15.93
N GLN A 70 10.02 14.83 -15.29
CA GLN A 70 11.30 15.38 -15.73
C GLN A 70 12.28 14.24 -16.06
N ILE A 71 13.31 14.51 -16.86
CA ILE A 71 14.37 13.53 -17.15
C ILE A 71 15.69 14.00 -16.53
N THR A 72 16.34 13.12 -15.77
CA THR A 72 17.68 13.33 -15.19
C THR A 72 18.78 13.30 -16.24
N GLU A 73 19.98 13.78 -15.89
CA GLU A 73 21.19 13.72 -16.74
C GLU A 73 21.45 12.27 -17.21
N ASP A 74 21.38 11.31 -16.28
CA ASP A 74 21.54 9.87 -16.53
C ASP A 74 20.28 9.20 -17.15
N GLY A 75 19.34 9.98 -17.67
CA GLY A 75 18.27 9.53 -18.56
C GLY A 75 17.09 8.83 -17.87
N GLN A 76 16.89 9.06 -16.57
CA GLN A 76 15.82 8.48 -15.76
C GLN A 76 14.61 9.42 -15.70
N ALA A 77 13.39 8.86 -15.80
CA ALA A 77 12.16 9.64 -15.63
C ALA A 77 11.81 9.74 -14.14
N VAL A 78 12.01 10.93 -13.57
CA VAL A 78 11.62 11.28 -12.20
C VAL A 78 10.33 12.10 -12.21
N VAL A 79 9.50 11.89 -11.19
CA VAL A 79 8.20 12.53 -11.05
C VAL A 79 8.36 13.80 -10.22
N THR A 80 8.26 14.95 -10.87
CA THR A 80 8.38 16.29 -10.26
C THR A 80 7.89 17.34 -11.25
N HIS A 81 7.24 18.39 -10.76
CA HIS A 81 6.73 19.46 -11.61
C HIS A 81 7.84 20.37 -12.14
N ASP A 82 8.73 20.80 -11.25
CA ASP A 82 9.62 21.91 -11.53
C ASP A 82 10.86 21.42 -12.30
N ARG A 83 11.19 22.09 -13.42
CA ARG A 83 12.43 21.82 -14.18
C ARG A 83 13.70 22.13 -13.38
N ARG A 84 13.57 22.98 -12.37
CA ARG A 84 14.61 23.39 -11.41
C ARG A 84 14.19 22.96 -10.01
N VAL A 85 15.08 22.31 -9.25
CA VAL A 85 14.79 21.85 -7.89
C VAL A 85 14.42 23.03 -7.01
N SER A 86 13.15 23.18 -6.64
CA SER A 86 12.69 24.33 -5.85
C SER A 86 13.03 24.17 -4.37
N GLY A 87 13.73 25.16 -3.82
CA GLY A 87 13.95 25.26 -2.37
C GLY A 87 12.69 25.53 -1.54
N THR A 88 11.54 25.84 -2.17
CA THR A 88 10.26 25.90 -1.43
C THR A 88 9.71 24.50 -1.13
N LYS A 89 10.07 23.49 -1.93
CA LYS A 89 9.56 22.11 -1.84
C LYS A 89 10.60 21.11 -1.32
N CYS A 90 11.86 21.26 -1.73
CA CYS A 90 12.92 20.30 -1.47
C CYS A 90 14.03 20.85 -0.55
N VAL A 91 14.75 19.93 0.09
CA VAL A 91 15.91 20.20 0.96
C VAL A 91 17.04 19.21 0.61
N ASP A 92 18.25 19.74 0.47
CA ASP A 92 19.47 18.93 0.45
C ASP A 92 19.70 18.24 1.80
N THR A 93 19.94 16.91 1.80
CA THR A 93 20.23 16.16 3.03
C THR A 93 21.71 15.79 3.16
N ALA A 94 22.31 15.31 2.07
CA ALA A 94 23.72 14.93 1.95
C ALA A 94 24.12 14.90 0.47
N PRO A 95 25.41 15.03 0.12
CA PRO A 95 25.86 14.79 -1.25
C PRO A 95 25.78 13.31 -1.61
N ALA A 96 25.55 12.98 -2.88
CA ALA A 96 25.49 11.62 -3.40
C ALA A 96 26.81 10.87 -3.26
N THR A 97 27.94 11.59 -3.37
CA THR A 97 29.29 11.11 -3.08
C THR A 97 30.02 12.14 -2.20
N PRO A 98 30.94 11.73 -1.30
CA PRO A 98 31.74 12.67 -0.53
C PRO A 98 32.53 13.63 -1.43
N GLY A 99 32.30 14.93 -1.26
CA GLY A 99 32.95 15.96 -2.06
C GLY A 99 32.38 16.17 -3.47
N ASP A 100 31.14 15.74 -3.75
CA ASP A 100 30.43 16.05 -5.00
C ASP A 100 30.46 17.59 -5.27
N PRO A 101 31.10 18.05 -6.36
CA PRO A 101 31.23 19.48 -6.68
C PRO A 101 29.89 20.14 -7.07
N GLU A 102 28.85 19.33 -7.30
CA GLU A 102 27.52 19.83 -7.58
C GLU A 102 26.65 20.04 -6.34
N PHE A 103 27.04 19.51 -5.18
CA PHE A 103 26.30 19.78 -3.95
C PHE A 103 26.48 21.25 -3.51
N PRO A 104 25.42 21.99 -3.11
CA PRO A 104 24.01 21.58 -2.99
C PRO A 104 23.26 21.51 -4.32
N TYR A 105 22.26 20.63 -4.39
CA TYR A 105 21.46 20.37 -5.60
C TYR A 105 20.19 21.21 -5.66
N VAL A 106 19.68 21.73 -4.54
CA VAL A 106 18.56 22.69 -4.56
C VAL A 106 18.95 23.92 -5.38
N GLY A 107 18.11 24.28 -6.35
CA GLY A 107 18.41 25.34 -7.30
C GLY A 107 19.21 24.91 -8.54
N ARG A 108 19.45 23.62 -8.78
CA ARG A 108 19.92 23.09 -10.08
C ARG A 108 18.77 22.62 -10.96
N TYR A 109 19.02 22.45 -12.26
CA TYR A 109 18.05 21.87 -13.18
C TYR A 109 18.06 20.34 -13.07
N VAL A 110 16.89 19.71 -13.21
CA VAL A 110 16.78 18.25 -13.09
C VAL A 110 17.54 17.55 -14.23
N ASN A 111 17.61 18.15 -15.42
CA ASN A 111 18.39 17.62 -16.56
C ASN A 111 19.92 17.71 -16.38
N THR A 112 20.42 18.40 -15.35
CA THR A 112 21.84 18.46 -14.97
C THR A 112 22.11 17.77 -13.63
N LEU A 113 21.25 16.85 -13.21
CA LEU A 113 21.44 16.02 -12.01
C LEU A 113 21.21 14.55 -12.38
N THR A 114 22.04 13.68 -11.85
CA THR A 114 21.85 12.22 -11.90
C THR A 114 20.74 11.78 -10.94
N LEU A 115 20.17 10.57 -11.16
CA LEU A 115 19.22 9.97 -10.22
C LEU A 115 19.82 9.81 -8.81
N ALA A 116 21.12 9.52 -8.70
CA ALA A 116 21.80 9.39 -7.41
C ALA A 116 21.75 10.70 -6.61
N GLN A 117 22.03 11.84 -7.25
CA GLN A 117 21.94 13.17 -6.65
C GLN A 117 20.49 13.53 -6.30
N VAL A 118 19.55 13.35 -7.24
CA VAL A 118 18.12 13.63 -7.00
C VAL A 118 17.55 12.79 -5.84
N ARG A 119 18.03 11.56 -5.62
CA ARG A 119 17.59 10.71 -4.50
C ARG A 119 18.12 11.10 -3.13
N THR A 120 19.01 12.09 -3.03
CA THR A 120 19.42 12.68 -1.75
C THR A 120 18.44 13.75 -1.25
N LEU A 121 17.57 14.28 -2.12
CA LEU A 121 16.67 15.37 -1.78
C LEU A 121 15.46 14.87 -0.97
N ASP A 122 15.20 15.53 0.16
CA ASP A 122 13.90 15.44 0.83
C ASP A 122 12.97 16.48 0.21
N CYS A 123 11.99 16.00 -0.56
CA CYS A 123 10.93 16.80 -1.19
C CYS A 123 9.55 16.53 -0.56
N GLY A 124 9.52 15.99 0.66
CA GLY A 124 8.28 15.71 1.41
C GLY A 124 8.15 16.45 2.74
N SER A 125 9.26 16.90 3.33
CA SER A 125 9.24 17.63 4.61
C SER A 125 8.69 19.06 4.54
N ARG A 126 8.60 19.69 3.35
CA ARG A 126 8.07 21.06 3.20
C ARG A 126 6.65 21.07 2.67
N THR A 127 5.75 21.73 3.39
CA THR A 127 4.40 22.06 2.93
C THR A 127 4.36 23.45 2.29
N LEU A 128 3.41 23.67 1.38
CA LEU A 128 3.19 24.95 0.72
C LEU A 128 2.25 25.86 1.53
N ALA A 129 2.62 27.14 1.68
CA ALA A 129 1.86 28.10 2.47
C ALA A 129 0.45 28.40 1.89
N ASP A 130 0.26 28.26 0.58
CA ASP A 130 -1.00 28.40 -0.13
C ASP A 130 -1.86 27.12 -0.15
N LYS A 131 -1.38 26.02 0.44
CA LYS A 131 -2.11 24.74 0.56
C LYS A 131 -2.36 24.40 2.04
N PRO A 132 -3.26 25.15 2.72
CA PRO A 132 -3.55 24.93 4.14
C PRO A 132 -4.13 23.53 4.38
N GLY A 133 -3.56 22.82 5.36
CA GLY A 133 -3.94 21.43 5.69
C GLY A 133 -3.21 20.36 4.87
N GLN A 134 -2.32 20.73 3.94
CA GLN A 134 -1.45 19.77 3.26
C GLN A 134 -0.58 19.01 4.25
N LEU A 135 -0.59 17.68 4.17
CA LEU A 135 0.22 16.82 5.03
C LEU A 135 1.64 16.64 4.47
N ALA A 136 2.64 16.94 5.31
CA ALA A 136 4.04 16.62 5.07
C ALA A 136 4.29 15.10 5.05
N VAL A 137 5.35 14.69 4.36
CA VAL A 137 5.81 13.30 4.28
C VAL A 137 7.33 13.25 4.44
N PRO A 138 7.86 13.38 5.68
CA PRO A 138 9.29 13.55 5.90
C PRO A 138 10.15 12.46 5.27
N GLY A 139 11.22 12.85 4.58
CA GLY A 139 12.12 11.97 3.85
C GLY A 139 11.56 11.39 2.55
N ALA A 140 10.40 11.84 2.06
CA ALA A 140 9.95 11.48 0.71
C ALA A 140 10.85 12.13 -0.34
N ARG A 141 11.20 11.35 -1.37
CA ARG A 141 12.10 11.74 -2.47
C ARG A 141 11.29 11.89 -3.75
N MET A 142 11.85 12.53 -4.78
CA MET A 142 11.28 12.44 -6.14
C MET A 142 11.28 10.96 -6.58
N PRO A 143 10.12 10.32 -6.82
CA PRO A 143 10.08 8.94 -7.23
C PRO A 143 10.37 8.81 -8.73
N LEU A 144 10.69 7.61 -9.17
CA LEU A 144 10.72 7.29 -10.59
C LEU A 144 9.29 7.08 -11.11
N LEU A 145 9.07 7.38 -12.39
CA LEU A 145 7.81 7.07 -13.08
C LEU A 145 7.47 5.56 -12.97
N SER A 146 8.50 4.71 -13.00
CA SER A 146 8.37 3.26 -12.82
C SER A 146 7.91 2.84 -11.41
N GLU A 147 8.19 3.63 -10.36
CA GLU A 147 7.71 3.36 -8.99
C GLU A 147 6.24 3.74 -8.85
N VAL A 148 5.78 4.83 -9.46
CA VAL A 148 4.34 5.17 -9.51
C VAL A 148 3.57 4.06 -10.25
N PHE A 149 4.13 3.53 -11.34
CA PHE A 149 3.56 2.37 -12.03
C PHE A 149 3.57 1.10 -11.17
N ALA A 150 4.63 0.85 -10.39
CA ALA A 150 4.69 -0.27 -9.45
C ALA A 150 3.65 -0.12 -8.32
N LEU A 151 3.43 1.10 -7.81
CA LEU A 151 2.43 1.40 -6.80
C LEU A 151 1.01 1.08 -7.29
N VAL A 152 0.64 1.56 -8.49
CA VAL A 152 -0.66 1.26 -9.12
C VAL A 152 -0.88 -0.26 -9.28
N LYS A 153 0.16 -1.01 -9.66
CA LYS A 153 0.10 -2.49 -9.73
C LYS A 153 -0.04 -3.13 -8.34
N ARG A 154 0.69 -2.65 -7.34
CA ARG A 154 0.64 -3.18 -5.96
C ARG A 154 -0.76 -3.01 -5.35
N TYR A 155 -1.42 -1.90 -5.63
CA TYR A 155 -2.84 -1.66 -5.29
C TYR A 155 -3.85 -2.45 -6.15
N ARG A 156 -3.39 -3.17 -7.19
CA ARG A 156 -4.23 -3.83 -8.21
C ARG A 156 -5.27 -2.85 -8.79
N ALA A 157 -4.80 -1.65 -9.13
CA ALA A 157 -5.62 -0.54 -9.59
C ALA A 157 -5.76 -0.48 -11.12
N ASP A 158 -6.21 -1.57 -11.72
CA ASP A 158 -6.26 -1.78 -13.17
C ASP A 158 -7.21 -0.82 -13.92
N ASP A 159 -8.24 -0.30 -13.25
CA ASP A 159 -9.19 0.65 -13.83
C ASP A 159 -8.67 2.11 -13.79
N VAL A 160 -7.77 2.44 -12.87
CA VAL A 160 -7.23 3.82 -12.68
C VAL A 160 -6.38 4.22 -13.87
N LYS A 161 -6.55 5.47 -14.32
CA LYS A 161 -5.72 6.07 -15.37
C LYS A 161 -4.56 6.87 -14.80
N LEU A 162 -3.54 7.09 -15.62
CA LEU A 162 -2.45 7.99 -15.31
C LEU A 162 -2.32 9.02 -16.44
N ASN A 163 -2.44 10.30 -16.12
CA ASN A 163 -2.24 11.39 -17.07
C ASN A 163 -0.84 11.97 -16.85
N VAL A 164 0.10 11.59 -17.71
CA VAL A 164 1.53 11.83 -17.52
C VAL A 164 1.95 13.05 -18.33
N GLU A 165 2.33 14.15 -17.68
CA GLU A 165 2.86 15.33 -18.34
C GLU A 165 4.34 15.17 -18.69
N THR A 166 4.70 15.33 -19.96
CA THR A 166 6.11 15.56 -20.33
C THR A 166 6.39 17.06 -20.23
N LYS A 167 7.15 17.46 -19.20
CA LYS A 167 7.60 18.84 -18.96
C LYS A 167 8.71 19.28 -19.92
N VAL A 168 8.43 19.29 -21.23
CA VAL A 168 9.34 19.86 -22.23
C VAL A 168 9.18 21.38 -22.22
N GLU A 169 10.27 22.09 -21.95
CA GLU A 169 10.27 23.56 -21.88
C GLU A 169 10.56 24.17 -23.26
N ALA A 170 9.52 24.46 -24.03
CA ALA A 170 9.67 24.98 -25.38
C ALA A 170 10.22 26.42 -25.42
N GLY A 171 9.99 27.23 -24.38
CA GLY A 171 10.51 28.60 -24.27
C GLY A 171 11.97 28.70 -23.85
N ALA A 172 12.50 27.66 -23.17
CA ALA A 172 13.89 27.55 -22.74
C ALA A 172 14.41 26.09 -22.88
N PRO A 173 14.67 25.60 -24.12
CA PRO A 173 14.95 24.19 -24.37
C PRO A 173 16.21 23.62 -23.69
N SER A 174 17.12 24.46 -23.21
CA SER A 174 18.30 24.05 -22.44
C SER A 174 18.02 23.72 -20.97
N GLU A 175 16.88 24.15 -20.43
CA GLU A 175 16.52 23.96 -19.00
C GLU A 175 15.74 22.66 -18.74
N THR A 176 15.49 21.86 -19.78
CA THR A 176 14.89 20.52 -19.69
C THR A 176 15.61 19.56 -20.64
N ALA A 177 15.32 18.26 -20.57
CA ALA A 177 15.88 17.32 -21.54
C ALA A 177 15.29 17.52 -22.96
N PRO A 178 15.99 17.14 -24.05
CA PRO A 178 15.44 17.24 -25.39
C PRO A 178 14.12 16.49 -25.57
N ARG A 179 13.21 17.04 -26.38
CA ARG A 179 11.88 16.48 -26.71
C ARG A 179 11.93 15.00 -27.09
N GLU A 180 12.90 14.60 -27.92
CA GLU A 180 13.17 13.22 -28.31
C GLU A 180 13.47 12.30 -27.13
N GLN A 181 14.20 12.79 -26.12
CA GLN A 181 14.58 12.03 -24.93
C GLN A 181 13.38 11.83 -24.01
N PHE A 182 12.62 12.88 -23.72
CA PHE A 182 11.35 12.79 -22.98
C PHE A 182 10.43 11.72 -23.58
N VAL A 183 10.12 11.84 -24.87
CA VAL A 183 9.19 10.93 -25.54
C VAL A 183 9.71 9.50 -25.53
N ARG A 184 11.01 9.28 -25.82
CA ARG A 184 11.62 7.95 -25.84
C ARG A 184 11.63 7.30 -24.46
N VAL A 185 12.00 8.04 -23.42
CA VAL A 185 12.07 7.53 -22.04
C VAL A 185 10.68 7.23 -21.51
N THR A 186 9.74 8.17 -21.59
CA THR A 186 8.36 7.99 -21.10
C THR A 186 7.68 6.83 -21.82
N ALA A 187 7.75 6.74 -23.15
CA ALA A 187 7.17 5.62 -23.89
C ALA A 187 7.81 4.26 -23.52
N ARG A 188 9.12 4.23 -23.23
CA ARG A 188 9.83 3.02 -22.78
C ARG A 188 9.32 2.55 -21.42
N GLU A 189 9.20 3.45 -20.43
CA GLU A 189 8.73 3.06 -19.10
C GLU A 189 7.26 2.59 -19.12
N VAL A 190 6.39 3.27 -19.88
CA VAL A 190 4.98 2.85 -20.03
C VAL A 190 4.86 1.46 -20.67
N ARG A 191 5.68 1.18 -21.71
CA ARG A 191 5.76 -0.15 -22.34
C ARG A 191 6.26 -1.21 -21.38
N LYS A 192 7.36 -0.93 -20.66
CA LYS A 192 7.98 -1.83 -19.68
C LYS A 192 7.01 -2.16 -18.53
N ALA A 193 6.20 -1.19 -18.11
CA ALA A 193 5.15 -1.40 -17.13
C ALA A 193 3.92 -2.15 -17.69
N GLY A 194 3.72 -2.18 -19.02
CA GLY A 194 2.53 -2.77 -19.65
C GLY A 194 1.27 -1.89 -19.55
N LEU A 195 1.41 -0.62 -19.15
CA LEU A 195 0.29 0.27 -18.78
C LEU A 195 -0.25 1.11 -19.93
N LEU A 196 -0.02 0.71 -21.19
CA LEU A 196 -0.49 1.42 -22.39
C LEU A 196 -2.01 1.64 -22.46
N ARG A 197 -2.81 0.87 -21.69
CA ARG A 197 -4.29 1.00 -21.58
C ARG A 197 -4.75 1.88 -20.41
N GLN A 198 -3.82 2.34 -19.57
CA GLN A 198 -4.07 3.19 -18.41
C GLN A 198 -3.44 4.57 -18.56
N VAL A 199 -2.38 4.72 -19.34
CA VAL A 199 -1.65 5.98 -19.50
C VAL A 199 -2.21 6.84 -20.64
N THR A 200 -2.43 8.12 -20.37
CA THR A 200 -2.50 9.20 -21.36
C THR A 200 -1.26 10.08 -21.24
N ILE A 201 -0.84 10.71 -22.35
CA ILE A 201 0.29 11.63 -22.36
C ILE A 201 -0.23 13.05 -22.57
N GLN A 202 0.13 13.96 -21.67
CA GLN A 202 -0.16 15.38 -21.77
C GLN A 202 1.13 16.21 -21.92
N SER A 203 1.03 17.39 -22.53
CA SER A 203 2.11 18.38 -22.56
C SER A 203 1.61 19.72 -23.09
N PHE A 204 2.21 20.82 -22.62
CA PHE A 204 2.12 22.13 -23.27
C PHE A 204 2.90 22.17 -24.58
N ASP A 205 3.96 21.35 -24.71
CA ASP A 205 4.69 21.17 -25.96
C ASP A 205 3.92 20.19 -26.86
N TRP A 206 3.12 20.72 -27.79
CA TRP A 206 2.38 19.90 -28.74
C TRP A 206 3.30 19.19 -29.73
N GLY A 207 4.52 19.68 -29.96
CA GLY A 207 5.55 18.98 -30.70
C GLY A 207 5.97 17.68 -30.01
N ALA A 208 6.01 17.65 -28.67
CA ALA A 208 6.24 16.45 -27.88
C ALA A 208 5.09 15.45 -28.06
N LEU A 209 3.84 15.92 -28.10
CA LEU A 209 2.66 15.09 -28.40
C LEU A 209 2.70 14.52 -29.82
N MET A 210 3.02 15.33 -30.82
CA MET A 210 3.22 14.89 -32.22
C MET A 210 4.34 13.86 -32.34
N ARG A 211 5.43 14.03 -31.59
CA ARG A 211 6.54 13.08 -31.53
C ARG A 211 6.11 11.78 -30.83
N MET A 212 5.34 11.87 -29.73
CA MET A 212 4.76 10.73 -29.03
C MET A 212 3.84 9.92 -29.95
N ARG A 213 2.99 10.58 -30.76
CA ARG A 213 2.14 9.91 -31.76
C ARG A 213 2.95 9.04 -32.72
N ARG A 214 4.14 9.48 -33.14
CA ARG A 214 5.04 8.74 -34.03
C ARG A 214 5.77 7.59 -33.31
N VAL A 215 6.12 7.78 -32.04
CA VAL A 215 6.89 6.80 -31.24
C VAL A 215 6.00 5.71 -30.66
N GLU A 216 4.81 6.03 -30.17
CA GLU A 216 3.83 5.10 -29.59
C GLU A 216 2.39 5.56 -29.89
N PRO A 217 1.84 5.22 -31.08
CA PRO A 217 0.52 5.68 -31.51
C PRO A 217 -0.66 5.11 -30.69
N ARG A 218 -0.44 4.13 -29.80
CA ARG A 218 -1.51 3.57 -28.95
C ARG A 218 -1.85 4.45 -27.76
N LEU A 219 -0.98 5.38 -27.37
CA LEU A 219 -1.22 6.29 -26.25
C LEU A 219 -2.15 7.43 -26.68
N PRO A 220 -3.26 7.68 -25.94
CA PRO A 220 -4.07 8.88 -26.13
C PRO A 220 -3.27 10.13 -25.74
N LEU A 221 -3.50 11.22 -26.46
CA LEU A 221 -2.79 12.48 -26.29
C LEU A 221 -3.75 13.57 -25.80
N VAL A 222 -3.27 14.36 -24.84
CA VAL A 222 -3.99 15.42 -24.15
C VAL A 222 -3.23 16.73 -24.37
N ALA A 223 -3.83 17.66 -25.12
CA ALA A 223 -3.20 18.94 -25.42
C ALA A 223 -3.42 19.93 -24.28
N LEU A 224 -2.38 20.16 -23.47
CA LEU A 224 -2.40 21.24 -22.47
C LEU A 224 -2.22 22.59 -23.16
N THR A 225 -2.89 23.62 -22.66
CA THR A 225 -2.62 25.00 -23.09
C THR A 225 -3.08 26.03 -22.06
N ASN A 226 -2.57 27.25 -22.22
CA ASN A 226 -3.17 28.47 -21.68
C ASN A 226 -3.38 29.44 -22.85
N ILE A 227 -4.11 30.54 -22.64
CA ILE A 227 -4.47 31.47 -23.72
C ILE A 227 -3.23 32.13 -24.37
N ASP A 228 -2.19 32.41 -23.58
CA ASP A 228 -0.98 33.11 -24.04
C ASP A 228 -0.07 32.20 -24.88
N PHE A 229 -0.05 30.89 -24.60
CA PHE A 229 0.77 29.92 -25.32
C PHE A 229 0.28 29.66 -26.75
N LEU A 230 -0.98 29.99 -27.06
CA LEU A 230 -1.48 29.95 -28.43
C LEU A 230 -0.87 31.06 -29.30
N GLN A 231 -0.56 32.22 -28.71
CA GLN A 231 -0.06 33.41 -29.40
C GLN A 231 -0.95 33.89 -30.58
N THR A 232 -2.27 33.68 -30.48
CA THR A 232 -3.25 34.07 -31.51
C THR A 232 -3.09 35.53 -31.96
N GLY A 233 -3.01 35.77 -33.26
CA GLY A 233 -2.80 37.09 -33.86
C GLY A 233 -1.35 37.60 -33.81
N GLN A 234 -0.39 36.82 -33.30
CA GLN A 234 1.04 37.15 -33.37
C GLN A 234 1.68 36.51 -34.61
N PRO A 235 2.69 37.14 -35.24
CA PRO A 235 3.30 36.57 -36.44
C PRO A 235 4.07 35.26 -36.18
N GLY A 236 3.57 34.16 -36.72
CA GLY A 236 4.28 32.88 -36.82
C GLY A 236 3.98 31.89 -35.70
N ALA A 237 4.39 30.64 -35.94
CA ALA A 237 4.11 29.52 -35.04
C ALA A 237 4.70 29.70 -33.64
N SER A 238 3.83 29.63 -32.62
CA SER A 238 4.24 29.59 -31.22
C SER A 238 5.17 28.40 -30.93
N PRO A 239 6.24 28.59 -30.13
CA PRO A 239 7.20 27.52 -29.82
C PRO A 239 6.54 26.31 -29.14
N TRP A 240 5.45 26.55 -28.39
CA TRP A 240 4.68 25.53 -27.69
C TRP A 240 3.90 24.61 -28.63
N LEU A 241 3.45 25.10 -29.78
CA LEU A 241 2.54 24.35 -30.66
C LEU A 241 3.29 23.42 -31.64
N GLY A 242 4.61 23.25 -31.46
CA GLY A 242 5.38 22.26 -32.22
C GLY A 242 5.58 22.60 -33.70
N GLY A 243 5.44 23.87 -34.08
CA GLY A 243 5.48 24.33 -35.48
C GLY A 243 4.11 24.53 -36.13
N ILE A 244 3.00 24.34 -35.38
CA ILE A 244 1.68 24.83 -35.78
C ILE A 244 1.59 26.33 -35.50
N ASP A 245 1.14 27.10 -36.49
CA ASP A 245 0.59 28.43 -36.26
C ASP A 245 -0.91 28.28 -35.92
N ILE A 246 -1.39 28.95 -34.87
CA ILE A 246 -2.80 28.85 -34.47
C ILE A 246 -3.72 29.66 -35.41
N ASP A 247 -3.18 30.65 -36.11
CA ASP A 247 -3.94 31.52 -37.00
C ASP A 247 -4.29 30.82 -38.32
N ASP A 248 -3.53 29.80 -38.74
CA ASP A 248 -3.89 28.85 -39.81
C ASP A 248 -5.21 28.11 -39.52
N PHE A 249 -5.60 28.01 -38.24
CA PHE A 249 -6.86 27.41 -37.79
C PHE A 249 -7.93 28.45 -37.43
N GLY A 250 -7.63 29.74 -37.64
CA GLY A 250 -8.46 30.89 -37.26
C GLY A 250 -8.53 31.09 -35.75
N GLY A 251 -7.44 30.84 -35.02
CA GLY A 251 -7.37 30.96 -33.56
C GLY A 251 -8.07 29.82 -32.79
N ASP A 252 -8.48 28.75 -33.47
CA ASP A 252 -9.31 27.67 -32.90
C ASP A 252 -8.45 26.47 -32.43
N PRO A 253 -8.18 26.33 -31.10
CA PRO A 253 -7.35 25.24 -30.60
C PRO A 253 -7.97 23.87 -30.84
N ILE A 254 -9.29 23.73 -30.92
CA ILE A 254 -9.95 22.43 -31.15
C ILE A 254 -9.64 21.90 -32.54
N LYS A 255 -9.61 22.77 -33.56
CA LYS A 255 -9.22 22.37 -34.93
C LYS A 255 -7.73 22.00 -34.99
N ALA A 256 -6.86 22.80 -34.36
CA ALA A 256 -5.43 22.53 -34.32
C ALA A 256 -5.13 21.20 -33.61
N ILE A 257 -5.74 20.92 -32.47
CA ILE A 257 -5.66 19.65 -31.72
C ILE A 257 -6.07 18.45 -32.58
N LYS A 258 -7.17 18.59 -33.33
CA LYS A 258 -7.68 17.57 -34.24
C LYS A 258 -6.71 17.26 -35.38
N SER A 259 -5.92 18.24 -35.85
CA SER A 259 -4.96 18.08 -36.95
C SER A 259 -3.82 17.09 -36.64
N PHE A 260 -3.37 17.01 -35.39
CA PHE A 260 -2.32 16.07 -34.96
C PHE A 260 -2.86 14.86 -34.19
N GLY A 261 -4.18 14.77 -34.01
CA GLY A 261 -4.86 13.57 -33.48
C GLY A 261 -4.80 13.41 -31.97
N ALA A 262 -4.68 14.50 -31.21
CA ALA A 262 -4.98 14.47 -29.78
C ALA A 262 -6.50 14.37 -29.54
N THR A 263 -6.90 13.74 -28.44
CA THR A 263 -8.30 13.38 -28.15
C THR A 263 -8.93 14.19 -27.02
N THR A 264 -8.10 14.94 -26.28
CA THR A 264 -8.53 15.76 -25.15
C THR A 264 -7.86 17.13 -25.23
N PHE A 265 -8.63 18.17 -24.98
CA PHE A 265 -8.19 19.53 -24.74
C PHE A 265 -8.12 19.78 -23.23
N SER A 266 -6.98 20.26 -22.75
CA SER A 266 -6.72 20.51 -21.32
C SER A 266 -6.31 21.98 -21.10
N PRO A 267 -7.26 22.92 -21.14
CA PRO A 267 -6.99 24.34 -20.97
C PRO A 267 -6.96 24.78 -19.50
N VAL A 268 -6.29 25.90 -19.23
CA VAL A 268 -6.53 26.68 -18.00
C VAL A 268 -8.02 27.05 -17.88
N HIS A 269 -8.61 26.99 -16.68
CA HIS A 269 -10.04 27.28 -16.51
C HIS A 269 -10.42 28.76 -16.81
N GLY A 270 -9.54 29.71 -16.48
CA GLY A 270 -9.74 31.14 -16.67
C GLY A 270 -8.60 32.00 -16.12
N THR A 271 -8.84 33.31 -16.04
CA THR A 271 -7.84 34.32 -15.65
C THR A 271 -8.38 35.21 -14.53
N PRO A 272 -7.63 35.49 -13.45
CA PRO A 272 -6.30 34.93 -13.14
C PRO A 272 -6.35 33.41 -12.92
N GLN A 273 -5.24 32.74 -13.21
CA GLN A 273 -5.08 31.30 -12.97
C GLN A 273 -5.23 31.03 -11.46
N GLY A 274 -6.06 30.06 -11.09
CA GLY A 274 -6.39 29.76 -9.69
C GLY A 274 -7.44 30.68 -9.04
N GLY A 275 -7.98 31.66 -9.76
CA GLY A 275 -9.13 32.47 -9.30
C GLY A 275 -10.46 31.71 -9.40
N SER A 276 -11.44 32.08 -8.57
CA SER A 276 -12.78 31.49 -8.58
C SER A 276 -13.73 32.23 -9.53
N VAL A 277 -14.75 31.53 -10.04
CA VAL A 277 -15.90 32.12 -10.77
C VAL A 277 -16.70 33.16 -9.98
N VAL A 278 -16.51 33.28 -8.67
CA VAL A 278 -17.13 34.32 -7.84
C VAL A 278 -16.23 35.55 -7.63
N ASP A 279 -14.97 35.50 -8.04
CA ASP A 279 -14.01 36.58 -7.77
C ASP A 279 -14.24 37.79 -8.70
N PRO A 280 -14.24 39.03 -8.17
CA PRO A 280 -14.32 40.23 -8.99
C PRO A 280 -13.19 40.30 -10.02
N GLY A 281 -13.54 40.33 -11.30
CA GLY A 281 -12.58 40.39 -12.40
C GLY A 281 -12.12 39.04 -12.96
N TYR A 282 -12.60 37.90 -12.42
CA TYR A 282 -12.38 36.60 -13.03
C TYR A 282 -12.99 36.52 -14.44
N LYS A 283 -12.21 36.03 -15.40
CA LYS A 283 -12.61 35.83 -16.79
C LYS A 283 -12.54 34.33 -17.13
N PRO A 284 -13.67 33.65 -17.39
CA PRO A 284 -13.64 32.26 -17.80
C PRO A 284 -13.02 32.13 -19.20
N TYR A 285 -12.03 31.25 -19.34
CA TYR A 285 -11.53 30.82 -20.66
C TYR A 285 -12.36 29.64 -21.16
N VAL A 286 -12.61 28.67 -20.28
CA VAL A 286 -13.51 27.55 -20.58
C VAL A 286 -14.97 28.00 -20.50
N THR A 287 -15.69 27.81 -21.60
CA THR A 287 -17.10 28.13 -21.71
C THR A 287 -17.91 26.93 -22.22
N LYS A 288 -19.20 26.90 -21.87
CA LYS A 288 -20.18 25.94 -22.38
C LYS A 288 -20.21 25.82 -23.91
N GLU A 289 -19.92 26.90 -24.63
CA GLU A 289 -19.85 26.88 -26.09
C GLU A 289 -18.56 26.24 -26.61
N MET A 290 -17.42 26.55 -25.99
CA MET A 290 -16.14 25.89 -26.25
C MET A 290 -16.22 24.38 -25.99
N VAL A 291 -16.86 23.96 -24.88
CA VAL A 291 -17.10 22.54 -24.57
C VAL A 291 -17.96 21.87 -25.64
N ARG A 292 -19.11 22.48 -26.02
CA ARG A 292 -19.95 21.97 -27.12
C ARG A 292 -19.19 21.89 -28.45
N HIS A 293 -18.30 22.84 -28.73
CA HIS A 293 -17.47 22.85 -29.93
C HIS A 293 -16.43 21.72 -29.95
N ALA A 294 -15.76 21.48 -28.82
CA ALA A 294 -14.88 20.34 -28.62
C ALA A 294 -15.63 19.02 -28.83
N HIS A 295 -16.78 18.84 -28.18
CA HIS A 295 -17.62 17.64 -28.30
C HIS A 295 -18.10 17.38 -29.73
N ARG A 296 -18.55 18.42 -30.47
CA ARG A 296 -18.88 18.30 -31.90
C ARG A 296 -17.70 17.85 -32.77
N ASN A 297 -16.47 18.06 -32.32
CA ASN A 297 -15.26 17.63 -32.99
C ASN A 297 -14.69 16.28 -32.47
N GLY A 298 -15.35 15.65 -31.50
CA GLY A 298 -14.87 14.40 -30.87
C GLY A 298 -13.75 14.62 -29.85
N ILE A 299 -13.54 15.84 -29.39
CA ILE A 299 -12.50 16.22 -28.42
C ILE A 299 -13.13 16.38 -27.04
N LYS A 300 -12.57 15.72 -26.03
CA LYS A 300 -12.94 15.91 -24.61
C LYS A 300 -12.37 17.22 -24.06
N VAL A 301 -12.97 17.78 -23.02
CA VAL A 301 -12.45 18.96 -22.31
C VAL A 301 -12.23 18.63 -20.83
N VAL A 302 -10.99 18.75 -20.36
CA VAL A 302 -10.59 18.47 -18.96
C VAL A 302 -9.70 19.62 -18.48
N PRO A 303 -10.26 20.70 -17.91
CA PRO A 303 -9.45 21.85 -17.51
C PRO A 303 -8.72 21.64 -16.17
N TRP A 304 -7.73 22.51 -15.96
CA TRP A 304 -6.83 22.52 -14.80
C TRP A 304 -6.57 23.97 -14.32
N THR A 305 -6.11 24.22 -13.09
CA THR A 305 -6.29 23.38 -11.89
C THR A 305 -7.38 24.06 -11.06
N ILE A 306 -8.43 23.32 -10.68
CA ILE A 306 -9.64 23.92 -10.08
C ILE A 306 -9.84 23.40 -8.67
N ASP A 307 -9.80 24.30 -7.68
CA ASP A 307 -9.71 23.95 -6.26
C ASP A 307 -10.93 24.37 -5.42
N ASP A 308 -11.80 25.23 -5.97
CA ASP A 308 -12.99 25.76 -5.30
C ASP A 308 -14.31 25.16 -5.82
N LEU A 309 -15.26 24.93 -4.91
CA LEU A 309 -16.55 24.31 -5.23
C LEU A 309 -17.41 25.13 -6.23
N PRO A 310 -17.46 26.48 -6.19
CA PRO A 310 -18.13 27.27 -7.23
C PRO A 310 -17.62 27.00 -8.64
N THR A 311 -16.30 27.08 -8.88
CA THR A 311 -15.71 26.86 -10.21
C THR A 311 -15.88 25.41 -10.66
N MET A 312 -15.66 24.44 -9.76
CA MET A 312 -15.94 23.03 -10.05
C MET A 312 -17.39 22.82 -10.51
N GLY A 313 -18.35 23.39 -9.76
CA GLY A 313 -19.77 23.30 -10.08
C GLY A 313 -20.10 23.92 -11.44
N LYS A 314 -19.60 25.13 -11.70
CA LYS A 314 -19.77 25.85 -12.97
C LYS A 314 -19.26 25.05 -14.16
N LEU A 315 -18.07 24.47 -14.07
CA LEU A 315 -17.48 23.71 -15.18
C LEU A 315 -18.22 22.39 -15.43
N ILE A 316 -18.67 21.71 -14.39
CA ILE A 316 -19.58 20.56 -14.50
C ILE A 316 -20.89 20.96 -15.21
N ASP A 317 -21.45 22.14 -14.91
CA ASP A 317 -22.68 22.64 -15.53
C ASP A 317 -22.50 23.15 -16.98
N ASP A 318 -21.27 23.55 -17.35
CA ASP A 318 -20.86 23.81 -18.73
C ASP A 318 -20.63 22.52 -19.53
N GLY A 319 -20.41 21.39 -18.85
CA GLY A 319 -20.38 20.05 -19.43
C GLY A 319 -18.98 19.49 -19.70
N VAL A 320 -17.95 19.93 -19.00
CA VAL A 320 -16.59 19.35 -19.13
C VAL A 320 -16.60 17.85 -18.82
N ASP A 321 -15.68 17.09 -19.42
CA ASP A 321 -15.57 15.64 -19.27
C ASP A 321 -14.87 15.22 -17.96
N GLY A 322 -14.10 16.14 -17.38
CA GLY A 322 -13.30 15.92 -16.17
C GLY A 322 -12.77 17.23 -15.61
N ILE A 323 -12.12 17.16 -14.44
CA ILE A 323 -11.40 18.28 -13.80
C ILE A 323 -10.10 17.74 -13.19
N ILE A 324 -9.02 18.49 -13.39
CA ILE A 324 -7.75 18.35 -12.66
C ILE A 324 -7.79 19.28 -11.45
N THR A 325 -7.55 18.75 -10.24
CA THR A 325 -7.68 19.49 -8.97
C THR A 325 -6.64 19.06 -7.94
N ASP A 326 -6.20 20.01 -7.10
CA ASP A 326 -5.35 19.73 -5.94
C ASP A 326 -6.13 19.07 -4.79
N TYR A 327 -7.47 19.23 -4.80
CA TYR A 327 -8.40 18.77 -3.78
C TYR A 327 -9.40 17.75 -4.36
N PRO A 328 -8.94 16.53 -4.72
CA PRO A 328 -9.79 15.49 -5.29
C PRO A 328 -10.92 15.05 -4.32
N ASP A 329 -10.76 15.28 -3.02
CA ASP A 329 -11.77 15.05 -1.98
C ASP A 329 -12.97 15.99 -2.13
N ARG A 330 -12.72 17.28 -2.38
CA ARG A 330 -13.75 18.31 -2.59
C ARG A 330 -14.56 18.00 -3.85
N LEU A 331 -13.87 17.68 -4.95
CA LEU A 331 -14.50 17.33 -6.21
C LEU A 331 -15.28 16.00 -6.08
N ARG A 332 -14.73 14.99 -5.41
CA ARG A 332 -15.42 13.71 -5.14
C ARG A 332 -16.69 13.93 -4.33
N GLY A 333 -16.62 14.76 -3.29
CA GLY A 333 -17.78 15.15 -2.49
C GLY A 333 -18.83 15.93 -3.28
N LEU A 334 -18.42 16.80 -4.22
CA LEU A 334 -19.32 17.52 -5.11
C LEU A 334 -20.01 16.58 -6.12
N LEU A 335 -19.26 15.67 -6.74
CA LEU A 335 -19.79 14.64 -7.65
C LEU A 335 -20.82 13.76 -6.93
N ALA A 336 -20.53 13.36 -5.69
CA ALA A 336 -21.46 12.60 -4.84
C ALA A 336 -22.78 13.36 -4.62
N ARG A 337 -22.70 14.62 -4.17
CA ARG A 337 -23.88 15.49 -3.98
C ARG A 337 -24.66 15.73 -5.28
N ARG A 338 -23.99 15.70 -6.44
CA ARG A 338 -24.59 15.88 -7.76
C ARG A 338 -25.05 14.57 -8.44
N GLY A 339 -24.99 13.43 -7.74
CA GLY A 339 -25.53 12.14 -8.20
C GLY A 339 -24.70 11.43 -9.28
N TYR A 340 -23.39 11.71 -9.36
CA TYR A 340 -22.48 10.97 -10.24
C TYR A 340 -22.08 9.63 -9.61
N LYS A 341 -21.84 8.62 -10.46
CA LYS A 341 -21.16 7.40 -10.03
C LYS A 341 -19.72 7.76 -9.65
N LEU A 342 -19.33 7.48 -8.41
CA LEU A 342 -17.97 7.75 -7.94
C LEU A 342 -17.00 6.64 -8.37
N PRO A 343 -15.73 6.95 -8.70
CA PRO A 343 -14.70 5.94 -8.87
C PRO A 343 -14.43 5.19 -7.56
N ARG A 344 -13.99 3.93 -7.65
CA ARG A 344 -13.72 3.06 -6.50
C ARG A 344 -12.45 3.53 -5.78
N GLY A 345 -12.48 3.57 -4.44
CA GLY A 345 -11.27 3.66 -3.62
C GLY A 345 -10.61 2.29 -3.47
N TYR A 346 -9.29 2.25 -3.43
CA TYR A 346 -8.51 1.02 -3.31
C TYR A 346 -7.94 0.93 -1.90
N ALA A 347 -8.30 -0.10 -1.14
CA ALA A 347 -7.68 -0.34 0.16
C ALA A 347 -6.17 -0.54 -0.01
N SER A 348 -5.37 -0.11 0.98
CA SER A 348 -3.94 -0.39 0.96
C SER A 348 -3.67 -1.89 0.85
N PRO A 349 -2.76 -2.31 -0.05
CA PRO A 349 -2.35 -3.71 -0.19
C PRO A 349 -1.35 -4.15 0.87
N PHE A 350 -0.93 -3.27 1.78
CA PHE A 350 0.18 -3.51 2.71
C PHE A 350 -0.31 -3.73 4.14
N ASP A 351 0.14 -4.83 4.74
CA ASP A 351 -0.22 -5.21 6.11
C ASP A 351 0.84 -4.73 7.12
N ILE A 352 0.45 -3.77 7.95
CA ILE A 352 1.22 -3.24 9.06
C ILE A 352 0.79 -4.00 10.31
N GLN A 353 1.64 -4.91 10.79
CA GLN A 353 1.38 -5.67 12.01
C GLN A 353 2.18 -5.10 13.18
N GLY A 354 1.48 -4.71 14.24
CA GLY A 354 2.10 -4.35 15.52
C GLY A 354 2.46 -5.60 16.32
N HIS A 355 3.75 -5.90 16.42
CA HIS A 355 4.30 -7.06 17.14
C HIS A 355 3.94 -6.96 18.63
N ARG A 356 3.23 -7.97 19.14
CA ARG A 356 2.72 -8.04 20.51
C ARG A 356 1.98 -6.75 20.92
N GLY A 357 1.25 -6.17 19.97
CA GLY A 357 0.64 -4.84 20.05
C GLY A 357 1.57 -3.73 19.56
N ALA A 358 2.51 -3.28 20.41
CA ALA A 358 3.47 -2.23 20.10
C ALA A 358 4.66 -2.31 21.06
N ARG A 359 5.39 -3.43 21.02
CA ARG A 359 6.40 -3.82 22.02
C ARG A 359 7.50 -2.78 22.28
N ALA A 360 7.90 -1.97 21.30
CA ALA A 360 8.87 -0.89 21.52
C ALA A 360 8.31 0.31 22.32
N VAL A 361 6.98 0.44 22.40
CA VAL A 361 6.28 1.63 22.92
C VAL A 361 5.53 1.34 24.22
N ARG A 362 5.01 0.12 24.39
CA ARG A 362 4.29 -0.35 25.58
C ARG A 362 4.71 -1.78 25.93
N PRO A 363 4.54 -2.21 27.20
CA PRO A 363 4.83 -3.58 27.62
C PRO A 363 4.07 -4.61 26.77
N GLU A 364 4.81 -5.56 26.22
CA GLU A 364 4.35 -6.49 25.19
C GLU A 364 3.17 -7.37 25.61
N ASN A 365 2.32 -7.72 24.64
CA ASN A 365 1.19 -8.64 24.85
C ASN A 365 0.18 -8.18 25.93
N THR A 366 0.24 -6.94 26.41
CA THR A 366 -0.70 -6.36 27.37
C THR A 366 -1.84 -5.59 26.68
N LEU A 367 -2.99 -5.42 27.35
CA LEU A 367 -4.10 -4.61 26.83
C LEU A 367 -3.67 -3.16 26.47
N PRO A 368 -2.86 -2.44 27.28
CA PRO A 368 -2.34 -1.13 26.90
C PRO A 368 -1.52 -1.09 25.59
N ALA A 369 -0.78 -2.15 25.25
CA ALA A 369 -0.06 -2.23 23.98
C ALA A 369 -1.01 -2.41 22.79
N PHE A 370 -2.05 -3.23 22.94
CA PHE A 370 -3.10 -3.38 21.92
C PHE A 370 -3.98 -2.13 21.81
N GLU A 371 -4.29 -1.43 22.91
CA GLU A 371 -4.99 -0.14 22.91
C GLU A 371 -4.21 0.92 22.14
N TYR A 372 -2.89 1.00 22.37
CA TYR A 372 -2.00 1.90 21.65
C TYR A 372 -2.05 1.64 20.14
N ALA A 373 -1.91 0.37 19.73
CA ALA A 373 -1.95 0.00 18.32
C ALA A 373 -3.33 0.24 17.67
N LEU A 374 -4.43 -0.02 18.40
CA LEU A 374 -5.80 0.21 17.92
C LEU A 374 -6.13 1.69 17.72
N ALA A 375 -5.51 2.57 18.51
CA ALA A 375 -5.66 4.02 18.39
C ALA A 375 -5.08 4.58 17.07
N ASN A 376 -4.09 3.90 16.47
CA ASN A 376 -3.51 4.30 15.19
C ASN A 376 -4.33 3.70 14.01
N PRO A 377 -5.03 4.50 13.18
CA PRO A 377 -5.81 4.01 12.03
C PRO A 377 -4.94 3.43 10.91
N ALA A 378 -3.63 3.65 10.95
CA ALA A 378 -2.69 3.11 9.96
C ALA A 378 -2.35 1.62 10.21
N ILE A 379 -2.42 1.14 11.45
CA ILE A 379 -2.15 -0.27 11.77
C ILE A 379 -3.34 -1.13 11.29
N SER A 380 -3.04 -2.21 10.56
CA SER A 380 -4.05 -3.13 10.00
C SER A 380 -4.19 -4.41 10.79
N THR A 381 -3.15 -4.85 11.50
CA THR A 381 -3.15 -6.14 12.21
C THR A 381 -2.50 -5.98 13.59
N LEU A 382 -3.12 -6.58 14.61
CA LEU A 382 -2.46 -6.84 15.88
C LEU A 382 -1.80 -8.21 15.77
N GLU A 383 -0.49 -8.28 15.92
CA GLU A 383 0.21 -9.54 16.11
C GLU A 383 0.28 -9.82 17.63
N LEU A 384 0.09 -11.08 18.02
CA LEU A 384 0.13 -11.51 19.40
C LEU A 384 0.41 -13.00 19.56
N ASP A 385 0.98 -13.35 20.70
CA ASP A 385 1.26 -14.73 21.09
C ASP A 385 0.17 -15.32 21.99
N THR A 386 0.08 -16.65 22.05
CA THR A 386 -0.78 -17.33 23.03
C THR A 386 -0.10 -18.52 23.71
N GLY A 387 -0.53 -18.77 24.95
CA GLY A 387 -0.30 -19.99 25.70
C GLY A 387 -1.61 -20.52 26.32
N VAL A 388 -1.58 -21.73 26.86
CA VAL A 388 -2.73 -22.38 27.51
C VAL A 388 -2.40 -22.70 28.97
N THR A 389 -3.23 -22.21 29.89
CA THR A 389 -3.10 -22.46 31.33
C THR A 389 -3.46 -23.89 31.72
N GLN A 390 -3.11 -24.28 32.96
CA GLN A 390 -3.48 -25.57 33.56
C GLN A 390 -5.00 -25.82 33.47
N ASP A 391 -5.80 -24.82 33.84
CA ASP A 391 -7.27 -24.79 33.77
C ASP A 391 -7.84 -24.48 32.36
N GLY A 392 -7.00 -24.57 31.31
CA GLY A 392 -7.42 -24.60 29.91
C GLY A 392 -7.83 -23.26 29.31
N GLN A 393 -7.39 -22.14 29.90
CA GLN A 393 -7.66 -20.79 29.42
C GLN A 393 -6.58 -20.34 28.45
N LEU A 394 -6.96 -19.63 27.39
CA LEU A 394 -6.02 -19.00 26.46
C LEU A 394 -5.57 -17.67 27.02
N VAL A 395 -4.27 -17.54 27.27
CA VAL A 395 -3.61 -16.33 27.76
C VAL A 395 -2.64 -15.81 26.70
N VAL A 396 -2.41 -14.50 26.68
CA VAL A 396 -1.66 -13.78 25.65
C VAL A 396 -0.28 -13.46 26.20
N ILE A 397 0.72 -14.24 25.77
CA ILE A 397 2.10 -14.24 26.29
C ILE A 397 3.02 -14.95 25.29
N HIS A 398 4.22 -14.41 25.07
CA HIS A 398 5.21 -14.95 24.13
C HIS A 398 5.90 -16.23 24.63
N ASP A 399 6.28 -16.24 25.89
CA ASP A 399 7.09 -17.32 26.42
C ASP A 399 6.22 -18.44 27.02
N ARG A 400 6.67 -19.69 26.83
CA ARG A 400 6.06 -20.88 27.46
C ARG A 400 6.20 -20.86 29.00
N THR A 401 7.03 -19.95 29.52
CA THR A 401 7.34 -19.69 30.92
C THR A 401 7.16 -18.21 31.21
N VAL A 402 6.63 -17.85 32.38
CA VAL A 402 6.50 -16.44 32.77
C VAL A 402 7.88 -15.81 32.93
N ASN A 403 8.22 -14.85 32.07
CA ASN A 403 9.58 -14.33 31.94
C ASN A 403 9.86 -13.16 32.90
N GLY A 404 10.79 -13.37 33.83
CA GLY A 404 11.19 -12.38 34.84
C GLY A 404 11.93 -11.15 34.30
N SER A 405 12.29 -11.08 33.02
CA SER A 405 12.84 -9.86 32.41
C SER A 405 11.81 -8.72 32.35
N HIS A 406 10.53 -9.06 32.14
CA HIS A 406 9.45 -8.07 31.97
C HIS A 406 8.20 -8.34 32.84
N CYS A 407 8.14 -9.47 33.56
CA CYS A 407 7.06 -9.77 34.51
C CYS A 407 7.54 -9.86 35.97
N GLU A 408 6.66 -9.56 36.91
CA GLU A 408 6.87 -9.71 38.36
C GLU A 408 5.63 -10.19 39.14
N ASP A 409 5.89 -10.96 40.20
CA ASP A 409 4.90 -11.43 41.15
C ASP A 409 4.42 -10.29 42.06
N THR A 410 3.12 -10.01 42.09
CA THR A 410 2.55 -9.00 43.03
C THR A 410 2.04 -9.62 44.32
N ALA A 411 1.37 -10.78 44.24
CA ALA A 411 0.78 -11.50 45.36
C ALA A 411 0.42 -12.94 44.97
N PRO A 412 0.32 -13.88 45.92
CA PRO A 412 -0.24 -15.19 45.66
C PRO A 412 -1.75 -15.11 45.39
N ALA A 413 -2.24 -15.96 44.50
CA ALA A 413 -3.65 -16.09 44.13
C ALA A 413 -4.58 -16.42 45.31
N TRP A 414 -4.05 -17.09 46.33
CA TRP A 414 -4.66 -17.31 47.64
C TRP A 414 -3.57 -17.46 48.72
N PRO A 415 -3.87 -17.20 50.01
CA PRO A 415 -2.90 -17.37 51.09
C PRO A 415 -2.35 -18.79 51.14
N GLY A 416 -1.02 -18.93 51.20
CA GLY A 416 -0.35 -20.23 51.26
C GLY A 416 -0.41 -21.04 49.96
N ASP A 417 -0.62 -20.41 48.80
CA ASP A 417 -0.46 -21.09 47.51
C ASP A 417 0.95 -21.67 47.37
N PRO A 418 1.11 -23.01 47.29
CA PRO A 418 2.42 -23.64 47.14
C PRO A 418 3.10 -23.30 45.81
N GLU A 419 2.35 -22.79 44.83
CA GLU A 419 2.90 -22.41 43.54
C GLU A 419 3.44 -20.97 43.49
N PHE A 420 3.33 -20.18 44.56
CA PHE A 420 3.94 -18.84 44.61
C PHE A 420 5.43 -18.91 45.03
N PRO A 421 6.37 -18.17 44.38
CA PRO A 421 6.20 -17.24 43.26
C PRO A 421 5.97 -17.92 41.90
N TYR A 422 5.27 -17.21 41.00
CA TYR A 422 4.87 -17.72 39.68
C TYR A 422 5.84 -17.36 38.56
N VAL A 423 6.61 -16.27 38.68
CA VAL A 423 7.61 -15.88 37.68
C VAL A 423 8.70 -16.96 37.59
N GLY A 424 9.07 -17.34 36.37
CA GLY A 424 9.93 -18.48 36.09
C GLY A 424 9.23 -19.83 36.00
N LYS A 425 7.91 -19.90 36.24
CA LYS A 425 7.10 -21.13 36.04
C LYS A 425 6.44 -21.16 34.67
N ARG A 426 6.15 -22.38 34.21
CA ARG A 426 5.52 -22.63 32.91
C ARG A 426 4.05 -22.20 32.95
N VAL A 427 3.58 -21.60 31.84
CA VAL A 427 2.20 -21.14 31.71
C VAL A 427 1.20 -22.29 31.89
N HIS A 428 1.53 -23.50 31.43
CA HIS A 428 0.65 -24.67 31.54
C HIS A 428 0.56 -25.30 32.94
N ASP A 429 1.49 -24.97 33.85
CA ASP A 429 1.47 -25.44 35.24
C ASP A 429 0.67 -24.50 36.15
N LEU A 430 0.37 -23.29 35.67
CA LEU A 430 -0.38 -22.26 36.40
C LEU A 430 -1.83 -22.18 35.94
N THR A 431 -2.74 -21.91 36.88
CA THR A 431 -4.14 -21.55 36.61
C THR A 431 -4.26 -20.11 36.13
N LEU A 432 -5.37 -19.77 35.45
CA LEU A 432 -5.66 -18.38 35.08
C LEU A 432 -5.67 -17.44 36.30
N ARG A 433 -6.16 -17.92 37.45
CA ARG A 433 -6.19 -17.12 38.69
C ARG A 433 -4.80 -16.72 39.16
N GLN A 434 -3.80 -17.59 39.00
CA GLN A 434 -2.39 -17.32 39.34
C GLN A 434 -1.76 -16.40 38.30
N ILE A 435 -1.92 -16.69 36.99
CA ILE A 435 -1.48 -15.81 35.90
C ILE A 435 -2.02 -14.38 36.07
N LYS A 436 -3.25 -14.22 36.57
CA LYS A 436 -3.89 -12.91 36.80
C LYS A 436 -3.39 -12.15 38.03
N THR A 437 -2.41 -12.63 38.80
CA THR A 437 -1.70 -11.81 39.82
C THR A 437 -0.35 -11.28 39.35
N ILE A 438 0.10 -11.66 38.15
CA ILE A 438 1.41 -11.29 37.61
C ILE A 438 1.30 -9.94 36.89
N ASP A 439 2.16 -9.00 37.27
CA ASP A 439 2.32 -7.70 36.62
C ASP A 439 3.38 -7.84 35.53
N CYS A 440 3.01 -7.59 34.27
CA CYS A 440 3.92 -7.54 33.13
C CYS A 440 3.90 -6.15 32.46
N GLY A 441 3.53 -5.12 33.22
CA GLY A 441 3.46 -3.73 32.81
C GLY A 441 4.40 -2.79 33.57
N SER A 442 4.78 -3.13 34.80
CA SER A 442 5.70 -2.32 35.62
C SER A 442 7.15 -2.31 35.11
N ARG A 443 7.60 -3.37 34.42
CA ARG A 443 8.97 -3.48 33.89
C ARG A 443 9.04 -3.06 32.42
N THR A 444 10.17 -2.47 32.05
CA THR A 444 10.52 -2.11 30.68
C THR A 444 11.84 -2.74 30.26
N LEU A 445 11.96 -3.11 28.98
CA LEU A 445 13.17 -3.75 28.45
C LEU A 445 14.26 -2.72 28.13
N ALA A 446 15.52 -3.05 28.45
CA ALA A 446 16.66 -2.15 28.21
C ALA A 446 16.90 -1.86 26.72
N GLU A 447 16.48 -2.77 25.83
CA GLU A 447 16.51 -2.60 24.37
C GLU A 447 15.51 -1.55 23.85
N PHE A 448 14.49 -1.19 24.67
CA PHE A 448 13.48 -0.19 24.34
C PHE A 448 13.48 0.95 25.38
N PRO A 449 14.50 1.83 25.39
CA PRO A 449 14.63 2.89 26.39
C PRO A 449 13.51 3.95 26.38
N SER A 450 12.66 3.95 25.33
CA SER A 450 11.48 4.81 25.21
C SER A 450 10.15 4.11 25.52
N GLN A 451 10.18 2.81 25.89
CA GLN A 451 8.99 2.05 26.25
C GLN A 451 8.38 2.63 27.54
N VAL A 452 7.07 2.89 27.54
CA VAL A 452 6.39 3.49 28.70
C VAL A 452 5.74 2.39 29.53
N ALA A 453 6.24 2.18 30.75
CA ALA A 453 5.64 1.27 31.73
C ALA A 453 4.16 1.60 31.99
N VAL A 454 3.37 0.56 32.25
CA VAL A 454 1.98 0.68 32.69
C VAL A 454 1.78 -0.21 33.93
N PRO A 455 2.14 0.27 35.13
CA PRO A 455 2.12 -0.53 36.34
C PRO A 455 0.76 -1.18 36.62
N GLY A 456 0.79 -2.46 36.99
CA GLY A 456 -0.41 -3.28 37.20
C GLY A 456 -1.05 -3.85 35.95
N ALA A 457 -0.50 -3.63 34.74
CA ALA A 457 -0.96 -4.32 33.54
C ALA A 457 -0.58 -5.81 33.62
N ARG A 458 -1.57 -6.68 33.39
CA ARG A 458 -1.46 -8.14 33.58
C ARG A 458 -1.50 -8.86 32.24
N ILE A 459 -1.02 -10.10 32.23
CA ILE A 459 -1.24 -11.06 31.15
C ILE A 459 -2.75 -11.13 30.83
N PRO A 460 -3.20 -10.75 29.60
CA PRO A 460 -4.59 -10.87 29.22
C PRO A 460 -4.95 -12.29 28.82
N THR A 461 -6.25 -12.60 28.86
CA THR A 461 -6.84 -13.71 28.12
C THR A 461 -7.10 -13.29 26.68
N LEU A 462 -7.18 -14.27 25.78
CA LEU A 462 -7.54 -13.98 24.39
C LEU A 462 -8.97 -13.40 24.27
N ASP A 463 -9.90 -13.81 25.14
CA ASP A 463 -11.27 -13.26 25.19
C ASP A 463 -11.26 -11.77 25.60
N GLU A 464 -10.34 -11.31 26.46
CA GLU A 464 -10.17 -9.87 26.78
C GLU A 464 -9.62 -9.07 25.58
N VAL A 465 -8.66 -9.61 24.82
CA VAL A 465 -8.18 -8.96 23.58
C VAL A 465 -9.29 -8.88 22.53
N PHE A 466 -10.07 -9.94 22.35
CA PHE A 466 -11.26 -9.91 21.49
C PHE A 466 -12.32 -8.90 21.95
N ALA A 467 -12.50 -8.72 23.25
CA ALA A 467 -13.39 -7.70 23.81
C ALA A 467 -12.88 -6.28 23.53
N LEU A 468 -11.58 -6.04 23.71
CA LEU A 468 -10.91 -4.77 23.40
C LEU A 468 -11.01 -4.40 21.91
N VAL A 469 -10.74 -5.34 20.99
CA VAL A 469 -10.89 -5.07 19.55
C VAL A 469 -12.35 -4.73 19.21
N LYS A 470 -13.33 -5.37 19.86
CA LYS A 470 -14.76 -5.03 19.69
C LYS A 470 -15.12 -3.64 20.25
N SER A 471 -14.63 -3.29 21.45
CA SER A 471 -14.93 -2.00 22.09
C SER A 471 -14.27 -0.81 21.39
N SER A 472 -13.12 -1.02 20.74
CA SER A 472 -12.44 0.01 19.93
C SER A 472 -13.25 0.52 18.73
N GLY A 473 -14.30 -0.22 18.32
CA GLY A 473 -15.08 0.08 17.12
C GLY A 473 -14.38 -0.24 15.78
N ARG A 474 -13.06 -0.56 15.78
CA ARG A 474 -12.31 -0.95 14.58
C ARG A 474 -12.86 -2.26 14.00
N ARG A 475 -13.49 -2.18 12.83
CA ARG A 475 -14.03 -3.34 12.09
C ARG A 475 -13.06 -3.89 11.04
N ASP A 476 -12.05 -3.10 10.72
CA ASP A 476 -11.01 -3.31 9.72
C ASP A 476 -9.80 -4.12 10.24
N VAL A 477 -9.45 -3.95 11.52
CA VAL A 477 -8.25 -4.56 12.13
C VAL A 477 -8.31 -6.09 12.14
N ARG A 478 -7.24 -6.75 11.71
CA ARG A 478 -7.06 -8.21 11.82
C ARG A 478 -6.26 -8.56 13.08
N MET A 479 -6.19 -9.84 13.40
CA MET A 479 -5.28 -10.38 14.41
C MET A 479 -4.47 -11.54 13.82
N ASN A 480 -3.16 -11.52 14.03
CA ASN A 480 -2.27 -12.62 13.69
C ASN A 480 -1.83 -13.28 15.01
N ILE A 481 -2.34 -14.49 15.27
CA ILE A 481 -2.24 -15.13 16.58
C ILE A 481 -1.26 -16.30 16.51
N GLU A 482 -0.15 -16.21 17.24
CA GLU A 482 0.82 -17.29 17.36
C GLU A 482 0.40 -18.33 18.41
N THR A 483 0.51 -19.61 18.09
CA THR A 483 0.54 -20.68 19.10
C THR A 483 1.98 -20.95 19.53
N LYS A 484 2.37 -20.55 20.74
CA LYS A 484 3.71 -20.81 21.30
C LYS A 484 3.77 -22.19 21.93
N ILE A 485 4.26 -23.14 21.13
CA ILE A 485 4.32 -24.57 21.45
C ILE A 485 5.54 -25.21 20.78
N SER A 486 6.09 -26.23 21.43
CA SER A 486 7.21 -27.02 20.92
C SER A 486 6.79 -28.46 20.57
N PRO A 487 7.31 -29.04 19.48
CA PRO A 487 7.18 -30.46 19.18
C PRO A 487 8.27 -31.33 19.82
N THR A 488 9.27 -30.74 20.46
CA THR A 488 10.43 -31.47 21.03
C THR A 488 10.37 -31.67 22.55
N VAL A 489 9.52 -30.92 23.26
CA VAL A 489 9.35 -31.01 24.72
C VAL A 489 7.87 -30.88 25.12
N ALA A 490 7.53 -31.37 26.31
CA ALA A 490 6.16 -31.47 26.82
C ALA A 490 5.90 -30.51 27.99
N ASP A 491 6.06 -29.22 27.72
CA ASP A 491 5.94 -28.09 28.66
C ASP A 491 4.91 -27.05 28.20
N THR A 492 3.87 -27.54 27.53
CA THR A 492 2.70 -26.78 27.05
C THR A 492 1.49 -27.73 27.00
N ALA A 493 0.29 -27.18 26.81
CA ALA A 493 -0.85 -28.03 26.47
C ALA A 493 -0.61 -28.77 25.13
N PRO A 494 -1.04 -30.04 24.98
CA PRO A 494 -0.92 -30.77 23.72
C PRO A 494 -1.44 -29.97 22.51
N TYR A 495 -0.72 -30.05 21.39
CA TYR A 495 -0.97 -29.20 20.22
C TYR A 495 -2.42 -29.28 19.71
N ASP A 496 -3.05 -30.44 19.83
CA ASP A 496 -4.42 -30.66 19.39
C ASP A 496 -5.44 -30.03 20.36
N ARG A 497 -5.22 -30.13 21.67
CA ARG A 497 -6.00 -29.41 22.69
C ARG A 497 -5.86 -27.90 22.49
N PHE A 498 -4.64 -27.40 22.35
CA PHE A 498 -4.37 -25.97 22.15
C PHE A 498 -5.05 -25.46 20.87
N THR A 499 -4.79 -26.08 19.72
CA THR A 499 -5.37 -25.65 18.44
C THR A 499 -6.91 -25.67 18.47
N ARG A 500 -7.52 -26.69 19.09
CA ARG A 500 -8.99 -26.77 19.25
C ARG A 500 -9.54 -25.65 20.14
N LEU A 501 -8.85 -25.32 21.24
CA LEU A 501 -9.22 -24.17 22.09
C LEU A 501 -9.15 -22.86 21.30
N LEU A 502 -8.05 -22.62 20.57
CA LEU A 502 -7.86 -21.38 19.79
C LEU A 502 -8.92 -21.22 18.69
N VAL A 503 -9.12 -22.25 17.86
CA VAL A 503 -10.15 -22.21 16.80
C VAL A 503 -11.56 -22.06 17.41
N SER A 504 -11.83 -22.66 18.56
CA SER A 504 -13.10 -22.49 19.27
C SER A 504 -13.29 -21.06 19.78
N ALA A 505 -12.25 -20.43 20.35
CA ALA A 505 -12.27 -19.05 20.80
C ALA A 505 -12.52 -18.07 19.64
N VAL A 506 -11.78 -18.21 18.53
CA VAL A 506 -11.95 -17.40 17.31
C VAL A 506 -13.39 -17.49 16.76
N ARG A 507 -13.97 -18.70 16.75
CA ARG A 507 -15.36 -18.95 16.35
C ARG A 507 -16.37 -18.30 17.30
N LYS A 508 -16.24 -18.58 18.60
CA LYS A 508 -17.09 -18.02 19.68
C LYS A 508 -17.07 -16.49 19.66
N ALA A 509 -15.91 -15.90 19.42
CA ALA A 509 -15.75 -14.46 19.38
C ALA A 509 -16.25 -13.82 18.06
N GLY A 510 -16.50 -14.61 17.01
CA GLY A 510 -17.00 -14.11 15.72
C GLY A 510 -15.91 -13.48 14.83
N PHE A 511 -14.65 -13.90 15.00
CA PHE A 511 -13.47 -13.30 14.37
C PHE A 511 -12.88 -14.12 13.20
N VAL A 512 -13.58 -15.17 12.73
CA VAL A 512 -13.11 -16.12 11.70
C VAL A 512 -12.48 -15.43 10.47
N ASP A 513 -13.13 -14.40 9.91
CA ASP A 513 -12.65 -13.73 8.69
C ASP A 513 -11.56 -12.65 8.97
N ARG A 514 -11.27 -12.39 10.24
CA ARG A 514 -10.35 -11.34 10.75
C ARG A 514 -9.14 -11.92 11.50
N VAL A 515 -9.03 -13.23 11.65
CA VAL A 515 -7.91 -13.90 12.32
C VAL A 515 -7.07 -14.71 11.33
N THR A 516 -5.76 -14.59 11.44
CA THR A 516 -4.79 -15.57 10.95
C THR A 516 -4.22 -16.34 12.15
N ILE A 517 -4.01 -17.65 12.01
CA ILE A 517 -3.26 -18.45 12.99
C ILE A 517 -1.85 -18.72 12.45
N GLN A 518 -0.83 -18.35 13.22
CA GLN A 518 0.58 -18.58 12.90
C GLN A 518 1.24 -19.54 13.90
N SER A 519 2.26 -20.27 13.45
CA SER A 519 3.14 -21.02 14.37
C SER A 519 4.40 -21.52 13.67
N PHE A 520 5.47 -21.67 14.43
CA PHE A 520 6.64 -22.46 14.04
C PHE A 520 6.35 -23.96 14.05
N ASP A 521 5.41 -24.44 14.88
CA ASP A 521 4.94 -25.82 14.90
C ASP A 521 3.73 -26.00 13.99
N TRP A 522 4.00 -26.40 12.74
CA TRP A 522 3.01 -26.49 11.69
C TRP A 522 1.96 -27.60 11.92
N ARG A 523 2.07 -28.40 12.99
CA ARG A 523 0.95 -29.25 13.45
C ARG A 523 -0.29 -28.41 13.78
N THR A 524 -0.11 -27.20 14.35
CA THR A 524 -1.23 -26.30 14.66
C THR A 524 -1.80 -25.67 13.40
N ILE A 525 -0.96 -25.37 12.39
CA ILE A 525 -1.39 -24.91 11.06
C ILE A 525 -2.28 -25.96 10.36
N LEU A 526 -1.78 -27.20 10.25
CA LEU A 526 -2.49 -28.30 9.59
C LEU A 526 -3.85 -28.56 10.25
N LEU A 527 -3.87 -28.66 11.59
CA LEU A 527 -5.09 -28.90 12.36
C LEU A 527 -6.04 -27.70 12.35
N SER A 528 -5.55 -26.45 12.38
CA SER A 528 -6.41 -25.26 12.27
C SER A 528 -7.22 -25.29 10.98
N ARG A 529 -6.59 -25.67 9.87
CA ARG A 529 -7.24 -25.81 8.55
C ARG A 529 -8.19 -26.99 8.46
N GLU A 530 -7.90 -28.09 9.15
CA GLU A 530 -8.85 -29.21 9.27
C GLU A 530 -10.11 -28.77 10.03
N LEU A 531 -9.93 -28.03 11.13
CA LEU A 531 -11.01 -27.55 11.99
C LEU A 531 -11.85 -26.47 11.30
N ASP A 532 -11.25 -25.44 10.69
CA ASP A 532 -11.95 -24.40 9.95
C ASP A 532 -11.11 -23.82 8.80
N ARG A 533 -11.43 -24.21 7.55
CA ARG A 533 -10.73 -23.73 6.34
C ARG A 533 -10.90 -22.23 6.05
N ARG A 534 -11.80 -21.53 6.75
CA ARG A 534 -12.00 -20.08 6.59
C ARG A 534 -10.98 -19.26 7.38
N ILE A 535 -10.39 -19.82 8.43
CA ILE A 535 -9.32 -19.17 9.18
C ILE A 535 -8.04 -19.28 8.33
N GLU A 536 -7.50 -18.13 7.94
CA GLU A 536 -6.22 -18.06 7.24
C GLU A 536 -5.10 -18.56 8.16
N THR A 537 -4.05 -19.15 7.58
CA THR A 537 -2.90 -19.67 8.36
C THR A 537 -1.57 -19.21 7.76
N VAL A 538 -0.61 -18.97 8.65
CA VAL A 538 0.71 -18.43 8.34
C VAL A 538 1.76 -19.45 8.76
N ALA A 539 2.66 -19.80 7.85
CA ALA A 539 3.82 -20.63 8.17
C ALA A 539 4.95 -19.73 8.67
N LEU A 540 5.25 -19.78 9.98
CA LEU A 540 6.47 -19.17 10.51
C LEU A 540 7.68 -20.04 10.13
N VAL A 541 8.77 -19.35 9.79
CA VAL A 541 10.03 -19.92 9.31
C VAL A 541 11.19 -19.18 9.98
N TRP A 542 11.97 -19.89 10.77
CA TRP A 542 13.22 -19.40 11.35
C TRP A 542 14.39 -19.64 10.38
N GLN A 543 15.25 -18.64 10.21
CA GLN A 543 16.36 -18.65 9.24
C GLN A 543 17.72 -18.49 9.96
N TYR A 544 18.18 -19.57 10.59
CA TYR A 544 19.50 -19.61 11.24
C TYR A 544 20.24 -20.90 10.86
N GLY A 545 21.49 -21.03 11.26
CA GLY A 545 22.30 -22.21 10.99
C GLY A 545 21.93 -23.41 11.87
N PRO A 546 22.57 -24.57 11.63
CA PRO A 546 22.42 -25.75 12.47
C PRO A 546 22.94 -25.56 13.91
N ALA A 547 23.84 -24.59 14.15
CA ALA A 547 24.39 -24.30 15.47
C ALA A 547 23.38 -23.60 16.38
N GLU A 548 22.72 -22.57 15.87
CA GLU A 548 21.64 -21.87 16.58
C GLU A 548 20.45 -22.80 16.79
N CYS A 549 20.14 -23.65 15.79
CA CYS A 549 19.12 -24.69 15.95
C CYS A 549 19.50 -25.85 16.89
N ALA A 550 20.67 -25.81 17.52
CA ALA A 550 21.04 -26.67 18.64
C ALA A 550 20.90 -25.97 20.01
N THR A 551 20.80 -24.63 20.06
CA THR A 551 20.76 -23.84 21.30
C THR A 551 19.44 -23.12 21.54
N VAL A 552 18.72 -22.71 20.48
CA VAL A 552 17.37 -22.14 20.61
C VAL A 552 16.39 -23.29 20.90
N ALA A 553 15.73 -23.22 22.05
CA ALA A 553 14.83 -24.28 22.54
C ALA A 553 13.54 -24.42 21.69
N ASP A 554 13.21 -23.38 20.93
CA ASP A 554 12.02 -23.27 20.10
C ASP A 554 12.36 -22.85 18.66
N GLU A 555 11.39 -22.89 17.76
CA GLU A 555 11.33 -22.13 16.48
C GLU A 555 12.06 -22.70 15.25
N CYS A 556 12.85 -23.77 15.32
CA CYS A 556 13.63 -24.28 14.17
C CYS A 556 12.84 -25.05 13.06
N SER A 557 11.85 -24.39 12.44
CA SER A 557 10.96 -24.98 11.41
C SER A 557 11.69 -25.68 10.27
N LEU A 558 12.79 -25.14 9.75
CA LEU A 558 13.53 -25.71 8.62
C LEU A 558 14.76 -26.53 9.01
N ARG A 559 14.84 -27.11 10.23
CA ARG A 559 15.98 -27.95 10.68
C ARG A 559 16.45 -29.02 9.68
N ALA A 560 15.54 -29.56 8.88
CA ALA A 560 15.87 -30.54 7.83
C ALA A 560 16.74 -29.95 6.69
N ALA A 561 16.74 -28.64 6.45
CA ALA A 561 17.46 -28.03 5.34
C ALA A 561 18.99 -28.03 5.48
N TYR A 562 19.52 -28.24 6.69
CA TYR A 562 20.96 -28.12 7.02
C TYR A 562 21.80 -29.35 6.64
N GLY A 563 21.48 -30.00 5.52
CA GLY A 563 22.38 -30.97 4.87
C GLY A 563 22.20 -32.46 5.20
N ASP A 564 21.27 -32.87 6.07
CA ASP A 564 20.99 -34.28 6.37
C ASP A 564 19.62 -34.75 5.82
N PRO A 565 19.58 -35.49 4.69
CA PRO A 565 18.37 -36.11 4.12
C PRO A 565 17.60 -37.09 5.01
N SER A 566 18.21 -37.59 6.09
CA SER A 566 17.53 -38.46 7.06
C SER A 566 16.73 -37.67 8.11
N VAL A 567 17.10 -36.41 8.35
CA VAL A 567 16.44 -35.55 9.33
C VAL A 567 15.18 -34.95 8.73
N LYS A 568 14.04 -35.27 9.37
CA LYS A 568 12.78 -34.55 9.18
C LYS A 568 12.64 -33.54 10.31
N SER A 569 12.21 -32.32 9.97
CA SER A 569 11.95 -31.31 11.00
C SER A 569 10.71 -31.69 11.81
N PRO A 570 10.77 -31.78 13.15
CA PRO A 570 9.59 -32.09 13.96
C PRO A 570 8.54 -30.96 13.90
N TRP A 571 8.99 -29.76 13.55
CA TRP A 571 8.22 -28.52 13.42
C TRP A 571 7.34 -28.45 12.17
N THR A 572 7.60 -29.23 11.11
CA THR A 572 6.85 -29.12 9.83
C THR A 572 5.58 -29.99 9.80
N GLY A 573 5.10 -30.48 10.95
CA GLY A 573 3.90 -31.31 11.03
C GLY A 573 3.98 -32.63 10.24
N GLY A 574 5.20 -33.15 10.03
CA GLY A 574 5.46 -34.36 9.24
C GLY A 574 5.72 -34.11 7.74
N LEU A 575 5.68 -32.85 7.28
CA LEU A 575 6.04 -32.50 5.91
C LEU A 575 7.56 -32.52 5.71
N ASP A 576 8.01 -33.36 4.79
CA ASP A 576 9.41 -33.68 4.59
C ASP A 576 10.07 -32.72 3.58
N TRP A 577 10.86 -31.76 4.09
CA TRP A 577 11.61 -30.79 3.27
C TRP A 577 12.31 -31.43 2.07
N TRP A 578 12.92 -32.61 2.25
CA TRP A 578 13.74 -33.25 1.22
C TRP A 578 12.94 -33.77 0.02
N LYS A 579 11.61 -33.91 0.17
CA LYS A 579 10.68 -34.21 -0.93
C LYS A 579 10.25 -32.97 -1.71
N TYR A 580 10.23 -31.79 -1.07
CA TYR A 580 9.80 -30.54 -1.71
C TYR A 580 10.97 -29.76 -2.30
N ARG A 581 12.06 -29.60 -1.51
CA ARG A 581 13.26 -28.77 -1.77
C ARG A 581 12.94 -27.37 -2.30
N ASP A 582 11.81 -26.84 -1.86
CA ASP A 582 11.23 -25.57 -2.29
C ASP A 582 10.27 -25.10 -1.20
N LEU A 583 10.51 -23.90 -0.66
CA LEU A 583 9.74 -23.39 0.47
C LEU A 583 8.29 -23.09 0.09
N GLY A 584 8.06 -22.56 -1.11
CA GLY A 584 6.70 -22.24 -1.57
C GLY A 584 5.85 -23.50 -1.70
N LYS A 585 6.43 -24.59 -2.24
CA LYS A 585 5.75 -25.90 -2.26
C LYS A 585 5.50 -26.46 -0.86
N LEU A 586 6.48 -26.37 0.04
CA LEU A 586 6.34 -26.87 1.41
C LEU A 586 5.23 -26.12 2.18
N VAL A 587 5.22 -24.79 2.10
CA VAL A 587 4.20 -23.92 2.74
C VAL A 587 2.81 -24.18 2.14
N ARG A 588 2.69 -24.29 0.81
CA ARG A 588 1.41 -24.64 0.16
C ARG A 588 0.95 -26.08 0.46
N ALA A 589 1.87 -27.00 0.76
CA ALA A 589 1.53 -28.35 1.21
C ALA A 589 1.02 -28.38 2.67
N ALA A 590 1.52 -27.50 3.53
CA ALA A 590 0.89 -27.20 4.83
C ALA A 590 -0.46 -26.49 4.67
N GLY A 591 -0.67 -25.86 3.51
CA GLY A 591 -1.88 -25.14 3.14
C GLY A 591 -1.95 -23.73 3.74
N ALA A 592 -0.85 -23.22 4.28
CA ALA A 592 -0.75 -21.82 4.68
C ALA A 592 -0.86 -20.90 3.44
N GLY A 593 -1.49 -19.74 3.63
CA GLY A 593 -1.64 -18.70 2.60
C GLY A 593 -0.55 -17.62 2.67
N THR A 594 0.19 -17.60 3.77
CA THR A 594 1.28 -16.66 4.04
C THR A 594 2.51 -17.44 4.48
N VAL A 595 3.68 -17.04 4.01
CA VAL A 595 4.96 -17.37 4.63
C VAL A 595 5.45 -16.15 5.42
N SER A 596 5.84 -16.38 6.65
CA SER A 596 6.40 -15.39 7.57
C SER A 596 7.78 -15.87 7.98
N SER A 597 8.81 -15.09 7.70
CA SER A 597 10.21 -15.44 7.98
C SER A 597 10.97 -14.23 8.49
N ASN A 598 12.19 -14.44 8.99
CA ASN A 598 13.11 -13.32 9.09
C ASN A 598 13.39 -12.71 7.70
N TRP A 599 13.59 -11.40 7.64
CA TRP A 599 13.52 -10.63 6.40
C TRP A 599 14.67 -10.93 5.42
N GLN A 600 15.83 -11.36 5.94
CA GLN A 600 16.99 -11.77 5.13
C GLN A 600 16.71 -13.01 4.28
N ALA A 601 15.68 -13.81 4.60
CA ALA A 601 15.39 -15.08 3.92
C ALA A 601 14.95 -14.90 2.46
N HIS A 602 14.41 -13.72 2.12
CA HIS A 602 13.86 -13.40 0.80
C HIS A 602 14.63 -12.30 0.07
N ASP A 603 15.69 -11.78 0.68
CA ASP A 603 16.55 -10.72 0.16
C ASP A 603 17.59 -11.32 -0.80
N PRO A 604 17.52 -11.05 -2.13
CA PRO A 604 18.48 -11.61 -3.09
C PRO A 604 19.84 -10.92 -3.03
N ALA A 605 19.93 -9.73 -2.42
CA ALA A 605 21.20 -9.06 -2.20
C ALA A 605 21.86 -9.56 -0.92
N GLN A 606 21.12 -9.68 0.20
CA GLN A 606 21.60 -10.11 1.53
C GLN A 606 22.52 -9.12 2.26
N VAL A 607 22.42 -7.80 2.05
CA VAL A 607 23.35 -6.81 2.65
C VAL A 607 23.35 -6.90 4.18
N ALA A 608 24.55 -7.03 4.76
CA ALA A 608 24.76 -7.02 6.20
C ALA A 608 24.34 -5.66 6.78
N ALA A 609 23.49 -5.69 7.80
CA ALA A 609 23.21 -4.51 8.61
C ALA A 609 24.45 -4.13 9.43
N GLN A 610 24.61 -2.86 9.78
CA GLN A 610 25.76 -2.41 10.61
C GLN A 610 25.61 -2.76 12.10
N HIS A 611 24.57 -3.50 12.49
CA HIS A 611 24.29 -3.89 13.88
C HIS A 611 24.98 -5.21 14.23
N PRO A 612 25.58 -5.37 15.43
CA PRO A 612 26.35 -6.56 15.80
C PRO A 612 25.59 -7.89 15.88
N ASP A 613 24.25 -7.89 15.87
CA ASP A 613 23.42 -9.08 16.14
C ASP A 613 22.98 -9.89 14.89
N TRP A 614 23.38 -9.53 13.67
CA TRP A 614 22.77 -10.11 12.46
C TRP A 614 23.78 -10.54 11.38
N TYR A 615 23.60 -11.78 10.89
CA TYR A 615 24.63 -12.63 10.30
C TYR A 615 25.08 -12.30 8.86
N LEU A 616 26.31 -12.74 8.54
CA LEU A 616 26.99 -12.56 7.25
C LEU A 616 26.80 -13.73 6.28
N ARG A 617 25.91 -13.55 5.29
CA ARG A 617 26.05 -13.74 3.81
C ARG A 617 26.86 -14.87 3.14
N THR A 618 27.83 -15.53 3.79
CA THR A 618 28.79 -16.43 3.13
C THR A 618 28.78 -17.86 3.64
N ASP A 619 27.98 -18.16 4.67
CA ASP A 619 27.87 -19.51 5.21
C ASP A 619 26.72 -20.29 4.53
N PRO A 620 27.03 -21.30 3.68
CA PRO A 620 26.02 -22.07 2.97
C PRO A 620 25.20 -23.03 3.87
N THR A 621 25.50 -23.09 5.18
CA THR A 621 24.67 -23.83 6.14
C THR A 621 23.38 -23.11 6.50
N TYR A 622 23.27 -21.81 6.20
CA TYR A 622 22.06 -21.01 6.42
C TYR A 622 21.05 -21.24 5.31
N PHE A 623 19.79 -21.39 5.68
CA PHE A 623 18.71 -21.51 4.70
C PHE A 623 18.53 -20.18 3.94
N HIS A 624 18.35 -20.26 2.62
CA HIS A 624 17.95 -19.11 1.80
C HIS A 624 16.67 -19.44 1.03
N GLY A 625 15.66 -18.58 1.16
CA GLY A 625 14.35 -18.75 0.55
C GLY A 625 14.31 -18.27 -0.91
N PRO A 626 13.23 -18.60 -1.65
CA PRO A 626 12.94 -17.94 -2.90
C PRO A 626 12.71 -16.43 -2.69
N ALA A 627 13.04 -15.62 -3.69
CA ALA A 627 12.73 -14.19 -3.68
C ALA A 627 11.20 -13.94 -3.63
N VAL A 628 10.79 -12.82 -3.06
CA VAL A 628 9.36 -12.47 -2.83
C VAL A 628 8.47 -12.64 -4.07
N PRO A 629 8.85 -12.16 -5.29
CA PRO A 629 7.99 -12.34 -6.47
C PRO A 629 7.78 -13.81 -6.85
N VAL A 630 8.74 -14.70 -6.56
CA VAL A 630 8.58 -16.15 -6.82
C VAL A 630 7.52 -16.76 -5.89
N LEU A 631 7.44 -16.30 -4.65
CA LEU A 631 6.44 -16.77 -3.69
C LEU A 631 5.04 -16.27 -4.06
N GLN A 632 4.94 -15.00 -4.44
CA GLN A 632 3.68 -14.38 -4.85
C GLN A 632 3.18 -14.94 -6.19
N GLU A 633 3.98 -14.88 -7.26
CA GLU A 633 3.53 -15.21 -8.62
C GLU A 633 3.41 -16.71 -8.88
N ARG A 634 4.32 -17.54 -8.34
CA ARG A 634 4.34 -18.99 -8.62
C ARG A 634 3.52 -19.80 -7.62
N TYR A 635 3.45 -19.34 -6.38
CA TYR A 635 2.89 -20.10 -5.27
C TYR A 635 1.64 -19.46 -4.64
N ASP A 636 1.25 -18.25 -5.06
CA ASP A 636 0.10 -17.53 -4.51
C ASP A 636 0.22 -17.43 -2.97
N LEU A 637 1.41 -17.03 -2.51
CA LEU A 637 1.73 -16.83 -1.10
C LEU A 637 1.93 -15.35 -0.82
N LYS A 638 1.29 -14.86 0.24
CA LYS A 638 1.67 -13.59 0.87
C LYS A 638 3.02 -13.77 1.56
N VAL A 639 3.86 -12.76 1.57
CA VAL A 639 5.13 -12.72 2.32
C VAL A 639 5.07 -11.59 3.34
N VAL A 640 5.19 -11.92 4.62
CA VAL A 640 5.11 -10.94 5.72
C VAL A 640 6.27 -11.20 6.71
N PRO A 641 7.43 -10.52 6.57
CA PRO A 641 8.57 -10.77 7.44
C PRO A 641 8.45 -10.19 8.85
N TYR A 642 9.22 -10.75 9.78
CA TYR A 642 9.34 -10.34 11.18
C TYR A 642 10.80 -10.40 11.66
N THR A 643 11.21 -9.72 12.73
CA THR A 643 10.61 -8.49 13.27
C THR A 643 11.50 -7.34 12.82
N VAL A 644 10.95 -6.39 12.05
CA VAL A 644 11.75 -5.39 11.34
C VAL A 644 11.54 -4.01 11.95
N ASN A 645 12.51 -3.56 12.75
CA ASN A 645 12.38 -2.34 13.56
C ASN A 645 13.16 -1.13 13.00
N ASP A 646 14.25 -1.36 12.27
CA ASP A 646 15.04 -0.26 11.69
C ASP A 646 14.35 0.33 10.44
N PRO A 647 14.12 1.66 10.35
CA PRO A 647 13.43 2.27 9.21
C PRO A 647 14.11 2.10 7.84
N ALA A 648 15.44 1.97 7.79
CA ALA A 648 16.15 1.72 6.53
C ALA A 648 16.01 0.26 6.08
N VAL A 649 15.99 -0.69 7.03
CA VAL A 649 15.63 -2.09 6.75
C VAL A 649 14.15 -2.20 6.37
N MET A 650 13.23 -1.50 7.03
CA MET A 650 11.80 -1.46 6.64
C MET A 650 11.63 -0.99 5.18
N GLN A 651 12.29 0.10 4.79
CA GLN A 651 12.28 0.59 3.40
C GLN A 651 12.78 -0.50 2.45
N ARG A 652 13.93 -1.10 2.76
CA ARG A 652 14.54 -2.15 1.95
C ARG A 652 13.64 -3.38 1.80
N VAL A 653 12.93 -3.77 2.85
CA VAL A 653 11.99 -4.90 2.84
C VAL A 653 10.71 -4.55 2.06
N ILE A 654 10.25 -3.29 2.11
CA ILE A 654 9.18 -2.78 1.24
C ILE A 654 9.59 -2.80 -0.24
N ASP A 655 10.86 -2.50 -0.55
CA ASP A 655 11.44 -2.54 -1.90
C ASP A 655 11.56 -3.97 -2.46
N LEU A 656 11.67 -5.00 -1.60
CA LEU A 656 11.56 -6.40 -2.01
C LEU A 656 10.15 -6.79 -2.46
N GLY A 657 9.14 -5.96 -2.19
CA GLY A 657 7.74 -6.18 -2.64
C GLY A 657 6.88 -7.02 -1.69
N VAL A 658 7.25 -7.15 -0.41
CA VAL A 658 6.49 -7.94 0.58
C VAL A 658 5.05 -7.43 0.78
N ASP A 659 4.15 -8.32 1.21
CA ASP A 659 2.74 -7.99 1.45
C ASP A 659 2.52 -7.28 2.79
N GLY A 660 3.46 -7.39 3.73
CA GLY A 660 3.40 -6.72 5.03
C GLY A 660 4.70 -6.86 5.82
N ILE A 661 4.74 -6.23 7.00
CA ILE A 661 5.85 -6.31 7.96
C ILE A 661 5.28 -6.41 9.38
N ILE A 662 5.93 -7.23 10.21
CA ILE A 662 5.74 -7.31 11.66
C ILE A 662 6.86 -6.50 12.34
N SER A 663 6.51 -5.56 13.23
CA SER A 663 7.46 -4.63 13.88
C SER A 663 7.13 -4.38 15.35
N ASP A 664 8.16 -4.33 16.22
CA ASP A 664 8.04 -3.86 17.60
C ASP A 664 7.66 -2.37 17.66
N ASP A 665 8.13 -1.58 16.68
CA ASP A 665 7.79 -0.17 16.47
C ASP A 665 6.86 -0.03 15.26
N PRO A 666 5.53 -0.12 15.46
CA PRO A 666 4.58 0.06 14.38
C PRO A 666 4.47 1.51 13.91
N ASP A 667 4.86 2.52 14.69
CA ASP A 667 4.77 3.92 14.26
C ASP A 667 5.88 4.28 13.27
N ALA A 668 7.10 3.78 13.49
CA ALA A 668 8.17 3.81 12.49
C ALA A 668 7.73 3.11 11.19
N LEU A 669 7.12 1.92 11.30
CA LEU A 669 6.61 1.18 10.15
C LEU A 669 5.51 1.94 9.41
N VAL A 670 4.59 2.59 10.13
CA VAL A 670 3.56 3.47 9.56
C VAL A 670 4.20 4.63 8.80
N ALA A 671 5.21 5.30 9.37
CA ALA A 671 5.89 6.41 8.70
C ALA A 671 6.58 5.98 7.39
N VAL A 672 7.25 4.81 7.37
CA VAL A 672 7.86 4.27 6.15
C VAL A 672 6.80 3.83 5.14
N ALA A 673 5.71 3.18 5.58
CA ALA A 673 4.62 2.77 4.70
C ALA A 673 3.91 3.97 4.04
N ILE A 674 3.62 5.03 4.81
CA ILE A 674 3.07 6.30 4.30
C ILE A 674 3.98 6.88 3.21
N ARG A 675 5.29 6.97 3.46
CA ARG A 675 6.28 7.50 2.49
C ARG A 675 6.23 6.75 1.16
N ASN A 676 6.02 5.44 1.19
CA ASN A 676 5.93 4.57 0.02
C ASN A 676 4.53 4.52 -0.64
N GLY A 677 3.57 5.34 -0.19
CA GLY A 677 2.21 5.32 -0.73
C GLY A 677 1.38 4.13 -0.27
N LEU A 678 1.84 3.40 0.75
CA LEU A 678 1.20 2.20 1.28
C LEU A 678 0.29 2.49 2.49
N ARG A 679 0.11 3.77 2.87
CA ARG A 679 -0.93 4.20 3.81
C ARG A 679 -1.31 5.68 3.67
#